data_AF-A0A7M3WDW1-F1
#
_entry.id   AF-A0A7M3WDW1-F1
#
_cell.length_a   1.000
_cell.length_b   1.000
_cell.length_c   1.000
_cell.angle_alpha   90.00
_cell.angle_beta   90.00
_cell.angle_gamma   90.00
#
_symmetry.space_group_name_H-M   'P 1'
#
loop_
_entity.id
_entity.type
_entity.pdbx_description
1 polymer ?
#
loop_
_entity_poly.entity_id
_entity_poly.type
_entity_poly.pdbx_seq_one_letter_code
_entity_poly.pdbx_strand_id
1 'polypeptide(L)'
;GPRADTPWEPTVCYVGDVKQSIYAFRQAEVTGFLDYAKSLRAVNVHEFSSVPELTRKPSLRRETHSRDPRNDHLSSIARATEYLERGGRDLAPWIPFDATDWDLPAPSSEEVRARQEGMVSLKVNYRSAGGLLEVMNEWWEDLFSDRHRILSKADFYASSQTLHSFPDKKDAPASIEWICPPDSDDLSDPPTNLETHLDPFGPGSPDRLERQALLIALRVRSLIEGTPVRVKSSCGKWKEVDSGEPVQPSDITILLPNRVNLRDVIVRNLQDVGVPSQVDREGSLLERPAASALEGLVQLAARPNSRHNAAWVARSPLIGMSDGQLQRYLSSAEKGADLLSAMLSHCSDERQRALVSRWCELSSSSRLAELLEDTIDRSDLLVAYPDDVSRQDAEQFVELFRELSAQVGGDPIVLADRLRDLRERSSQSLEASTIPQSDAVRVMTIHSSKGLEAKVVVLADLFSSRQTNMRNEQNSRLIVGPEIFAGHPKPWPSGKTPISALWDHATLLHRARKNAEARRLLYVAATRAEERLIIAGSPKGTEWVEEEGILLPWTYDKKAPQLGQMWLESLRMGSWRRNEYNSPWLSPTDAHSEPMLVNGGDRKICPASIMEDAYLGCRNKTGIIMLHHPECFTGLGSDANVFTTPIQQVEIIDTASRIIIEKDHRPVIPEPISYSTIVRANPSKLPSYFDCPRCHWMEVRAGLESSTTMTNDDSQNRHEHSLSVDPATFGNVFHRIIEIGIGNPGPGQNGPSTPLPKSWITPTEDRINNIETHQTAFRELLPPGADLEKVSEVTSTMSHRVSDGKLGAMVRGLEVDGRKVEGLRTEMPFHISIPVEFESVTRGKWTPDGEEVLISLDSTRVELSGIIDLVLCATSDDGAPAIRAIDLKTTDASSLLGDWESGLLDSLGDDSIGPSCQAEESLLHKHRLQMALYHLALEESESDKEREGLIRRKVLPPAILVGVSGRLVEYPPETLDKAKKDLEKTLALTARMSLASEFPLSDVEKDYEDRISKCRTCSISEEIESKSP
;
A
#
# COMPACT_ATOMS: atom_id res chain seq x y z
N GLY A 1 -29.84 -0.25 34.93
CA GLY A 1 -30.18 -1.50 35.64
C GLY A 1 -28.90 -2.14 36.15
N PRO A 2 -28.93 -2.94 37.23
CA PRO A 2 -27.74 -3.63 37.71
C PRO A 2 -27.22 -4.55 36.59
N ARG A 3 -25.91 -4.54 36.35
CA ARG A 3 -25.24 -5.51 35.47
C ARG A 3 -25.63 -6.91 35.96
N ALA A 4 -26.06 -7.78 35.06
CA ALA A 4 -26.13 -9.18 35.38
C ALA A 4 -24.70 -9.62 35.70
N ASP A 5 -24.44 -10.13 36.90
CA ASP A 5 -23.19 -10.80 37.27
C ASP A 5 -23.12 -12.15 36.53
N THR A 6 -23.00 -12.11 35.20
CA THR A 6 -22.44 -13.24 34.46
C THR A 6 -20.92 -13.05 34.47
N PRO A 7 -20.11 -14.07 34.77
CA PRO A 7 -18.65 -13.94 34.80
C PRO A 7 -18.01 -13.60 33.43
N TRP A 8 -18.83 -13.39 32.38
CA TRP A 8 -18.40 -13.15 31.00
C TRP A 8 -19.30 -12.10 30.32
N GLU A 9 -18.73 -10.91 30.10
CA GLU A 9 -19.10 -9.95 29.06
C GLU A 9 -17.80 -9.60 28.30
N PRO A 10 -17.78 -9.57 26.95
CA PRO A 10 -18.90 -9.62 26.00
C PRO A 10 -19.32 -11.03 25.53
N THR A 11 -20.47 -11.14 24.87
CA THR A 11 -20.93 -12.34 24.14
C THR A 11 -19.96 -12.65 22.99
N VAL A 12 -19.30 -13.80 23.03
CA VAL A 12 -18.32 -14.20 22.01
C VAL A 12 -18.92 -15.25 21.08
N CYS A 13 -18.88 -14.98 19.77
CA CYS A 13 -19.06 -15.99 18.72
C CYS A 13 -17.68 -16.29 18.13
N TYR A 14 -17.33 -17.57 18.02
CA TYR A 14 -16.07 -18.00 17.42
C TYR A 14 -16.35 -19.09 16.39
N VAL A 15 -15.63 -19.04 15.27
CA VAL A 15 -15.74 -19.99 14.16
C VAL A 15 -14.36 -20.48 13.76
N GLY A 16 -14.26 -21.74 13.35
CA GLY A 16 -12.99 -22.29 12.89
C GLY A 16 -13.05 -23.79 12.65
N ASP A 17 -11.96 -24.33 12.11
CA ASP A 17 -11.80 -25.74 11.81
C ASP A 17 -10.41 -26.20 12.23
N VAL A 18 -10.36 -27.14 13.17
CA VAL A 18 -9.12 -27.77 13.66
C VAL A 18 -8.33 -28.40 12.50
N LYS A 19 -9.03 -28.96 11.49
CA LYS A 19 -8.41 -29.55 10.28
C LYS A 19 -7.68 -28.52 9.43
N GLN A 20 -7.95 -27.23 9.61
CA GLN A 20 -7.36 -26.10 8.86
C GLN A 20 -6.41 -25.23 9.71
N SER A 21 -6.08 -25.67 10.93
CA SER A 21 -5.01 -25.02 11.68
C SER A 21 -3.66 -25.42 11.05
N ILE A 22 -2.88 -24.46 10.56
CA ILE A 22 -1.60 -24.69 9.87
C ILE A 22 -0.57 -23.59 10.18
N TYR A 23 -0.74 -22.88 11.29
CA TYR A 23 0.13 -21.75 11.69
C TYR A 23 0.87 -22.05 13.00
N ALA A 24 1.25 -23.31 13.25
CA ALA A 24 1.94 -23.65 14.49
C ALA A 24 3.30 -22.94 14.59
N PHE A 25 3.93 -22.60 13.45
CA PHE A 25 5.15 -21.78 13.41
C PHE A 25 4.96 -20.35 13.92
N ARG A 26 3.72 -19.83 13.95
CA ARG A 26 3.34 -18.57 14.61
C ARG A 26 2.85 -18.79 16.05
N GLN A 27 3.12 -19.95 16.63
CA GLN A 27 2.65 -20.37 17.96
C GLN A 27 1.12 -20.44 18.08
N ALA A 28 0.41 -20.66 16.97
CA ALA A 28 -1.03 -20.90 17.01
C ALA A 28 -1.33 -22.31 17.54
N GLU A 29 -1.93 -22.39 18.73
CA GLU A 29 -2.23 -23.66 19.38
C GLU A 29 -3.58 -24.25 18.93
N VAL A 30 -3.54 -25.50 18.48
CA VAL A 30 -4.73 -26.25 18.02
C VAL A 30 -5.68 -26.54 19.18
N THR A 31 -5.12 -26.91 20.32
CA THR A 31 -5.82 -27.27 21.55
C THR A 31 -6.62 -26.10 22.11
N GLY A 32 -6.10 -24.87 21.94
CA GLY A 32 -6.78 -23.64 22.34
C GLY A 32 -8.19 -23.52 21.76
N PHE A 33 -8.41 -23.93 20.50
CA PHE A 33 -9.75 -23.92 19.89
C PHE A 33 -10.72 -24.87 20.60
N LEU A 34 -10.25 -26.07 20.96
CA LEU A 34 -11.05 -27.09 21.63
C LEU A 34 -11.35 -26.71 23.09
N ASP A 35 -10.40 -26.14 23.80
CA ASP A 35 -10.58 -25.75 25.19
C ASP A 35 -11.45 -24.49 25.31
N TYR A 36 -11.34 -23.57 24.36
CA TYR A 36 -12.26 -22.44 24.25
C TYR A 36 -13.69 -22.89 23.95
N ALA A 37 -13.86 -23.88 23.06
CA ALA A 37 -15.15 -24.49 22.77
C ALA A 37 -15.82 -25.09 24.02
N LYS A 38 -15.06 -25.89 24.79
CA LYS A 38 -15.55 -26.47 26.05
C LYS A 38 -15.95 -25.40 27.06
N SER A 39 -15.14 -24.36 27.18
CA SER A 39 -15.38 -23.24 28.10
C SER A 39 -16.66 -22.48 27.74
N LEU A 40 -16.84 -22.13 26.46
CA LEU A 40 -18.05 -21.44 26.01
C LEU A 40 -19.32 -22.29 26.14
N ARG A 41 -19.23 -23.60 25.87
CA ARG A 41 -20.35 -24.52 26.13
C ARG A 41 -20.74 -24.53 27.61
N ALA A 42 -19.77 -24.59 28.51
CA ALA A 42 -20.01 -24.55 29.96
C ALA A 42 -20.64 -23.20 30.39
N VAL A 43 -20.16 -22.08 29.83
CA VAL A 43 -20.75 -20.75 30.05
C VAL A 43 -22.20 -20.70 29.56
N ASN A 44 -22.49 -21.19 28.35
CA ASN A 44 -23.85 -21.22 27.80
C ASN A 44 -24.82 -22.04 28.67
N VAL A 45 -24.38 -23.17 29.21
CA VAL A 45 -25.16 -23.98 30.15
C VAL A 45 -25.41 -23.22 31.45
N HIS A 46 -24.37 -22.58 31.99
CA HIS A 46 -24.49 -21.78 33.20
C HIS A 46 -25.45 -20.60 33.00
N GLU A 47 -25.30 -19.80 31.95
CA GLU A 47 -26.19 -18.67 31.64
C GLU A 47 -27.64 -19.10 31.46
N PHE A 48 -27.89 -20.18 30.71
CA PHE A 48 -29.24 -20.70 30.52
C PHE A 48 -29.90 -21.11 31.85
N SER A 49 -29.12 -21.63 32.80
CA SER A 49 -29.61 -22.03 34.13
C SER A 49 -29.73 -20.88 35.14
N SER A 50 -28.91 -19.83 35.00
CA SER A 50 -28.72 -18.79 36.01
C SER A 50 -29.36 -17.45 35.68
N VAL A 51 -29.69 -17.18 34.41
CA VAL A 51 -30.24 -15.90 33.94
C VAL A 51 -31.74 -16.06 33.60
N PRO A 52 -32.67 -15.72 34.52
CA PRO A 52 -34.10 -15.91 34.31
C PRO A 52 -34.67 -15.14 33.11
N GLU A 53 -34.06 -14.02 32.74
CA GLU A 53 -34.47 -13.17 31.62
C GLU A 53 -34.43 -13.91 30.27
N LEU A 54 -33.58 -14.94 30.12
CA LEU A 54 -33.50 -15.74 28.89
C LEU A 54 -34.71 -16.66 28.71
N THR A 55 -35.33 -17.10 29.80
CA THR A 55 -36.42 -18.10 29.79
C THR A 55 -37.80 -17.52 30.11
N ARG A 56 -37.88 -16.33 30.73
CA ARG A 56 -39.13 -15.59 30.96
C ARG A 56 -39.82 -15.24 29.64
N LYS A 57 -41.16 -15.13 29.65
CA LYS A 57 -41.94 -14.78 28.45
C LYS A 57 -41.80 -13.28 28.11
N PRO A 58 -41.58 -12.91 26.83
CA PRO A 58 -41.36 -13.80 25.67
C PRO A 58 -39.97 -14.46 25.74
N SER A 59 -39.91 -15.80 25.63
CA SER A 59 -38.67 -16.56 25.81
C SER A 59 -37.64 -16.20 24.75
N LEU A 60 -36.43 -15.82 25.17
CA LEU A 60 -35.31 -15.49 24.28
C LEU A 60 -34.51 -16.76 23.90
N ARG A 61 -34.38 -17.72 24.82
CA ARG A 61 -33.82 -19.08 24.57
C ARG A 61 -34.81 -20.17 24.99
N ARG A 62 -34.69 -21.35 24.37
CA ARG A 62 -35.42 -22.58 24.73
C ARG A 62 -34.46 -23.76 24.79
N GLU A 63 -34.80 -24.75 25.59
CA GLU A 63 -33.98 -25.97 25.77
C GLU A 63 -33.96 -26.85 24.51
N THR A 64 -35.08 -26.91 23.77
CA THR A 64 -35.24 -27.82 22.62
C THR A 64 -35.16 -27.12 21.27
N HIS A 65 -35.13 -25.79 21.24
CA HIS A 65 -35.22 -25.01 19.99
C HIS A 65 -34.22 -23.85 19.97
N SER A 66 -33.67 -23.59 18.78
CA SER A 66 -32.96 -22.36 18.41
C SER A 66 -33.85 -21.42 17.60
N ARG A 67 -33.36 -20.22 17.30
CA ARG A 67 -34.01 -19.29 16.36
C ARG A 67 -33.42 -19.48 14.96
N ASP A 68 -34.24 -19.43 13.92
CA ASP A 68 -33.81 -19.55 12.52
C ASP A 68 -33.73 -18.16 11.85
N PRO A 69 -32.52 -17.60 11.67
CA PRO A 69 -32.35 -16.27 11.08
C PRO A 69 -32.66 -16.22 9.59
N ARG A 70 -32.78 -17.35 8.87
CA ARG A 70 -33.07 -17.37 7.42
C ARG A 70 -34.45 -16.79 7.09
N ASN A 71 -35.34 -16.74 8.08
CA ASN A 71 -36.71 -16.25 7.94
C ASN A 71 -36.87 -14.83 8.53
N ASP A 72 -35.78 -14.18 8.93
CA ASP A 72 -35.76 -12.83 9.48
C ASP A 72 -35.33 -11.83 8.40
N HIS A 73 -36.12 -10.77 8.22
CA HIS A 73 -35.97 -9.78 7.15
C HIS A 73 -35.31 -8.48 7.64
N LEU A 74 -35.10 -8.33 8.96
CA LEU A 74 -34.55 -7.13 9.59
C LEU A 74 -33.56 -7.53 10.71
N SER A 75 -32.32 -7.84 10.33
CA SER A 75 -31.25 -8.08 11.31
C SER A 75 -30.96 -6.81 12.11
N SER A 76 -31.48 -6.69 13.33
CA SER A 76 -31.16 -5.60 14.25
C SER A 76 -30.67 -6.13 15.59
N ILE A 77 -29.57 -5.55 16.10
CA ILE A 77 -29.06 -5.86 17.44
C ILE A 77 -29.92 -5.08 18.43
N ALA A 78 -30.71 -5.80 19.23
CA ALA A 78 -31.60 -5.23 20.23
C ALA A 78 -31.32 -5.83 21.62
N ARG A 79 -31.52 -5.04 22.67
CA ARG A 79 -31.36 -5.52 24.05
C ARG A 79 -32.52 -6.46 24.42
N ALA A 80 -32.26 -7.42 25.30
CA ALA A 80 -33.29 -8.32 25.84
C ALA A 80 -34.51 -7.55 26.40
N THR A 81 -34.28 -6.38 27.02
CA THR A 81 -35.33 -5.50 27.54
C THR A 81 -36.21 -4.90 26.44
N GLU A 82 -35.64 -4.57 25.28
CA GLU A 82 -36.39 -4.02 24.15
C GLU A 82 -37.34 -5.06 23.54
N TYR A 83 -36.92 -6.34 23.47
CA TYR A 83 -37.81 -7.43 23.06
C TYR A 83 -38.95 -7.69 24.05
N LEU A 84 -38.70 -7.53 25.35
CA LEU A 84 -39.71 -7.60 26.39
C LEU A 84 -40.75 -6.48 26.24
N GLU A 85 -40.30 -5.23 26.03
CA GLU A 85 -41.17 -4.06 25.82
C GLU A 85 -42.05 -4.20 24.57
N ARG A 86 -41.52 -4.78 23.48
CA ARG A 86 -42.26 -5.02 22.23
C ARG A 86 -43.10 -6.31 22.25
N GLY A 87 -43.09 -7.06 23.34
CA GLY A 87 -43.83 -8.32 23.46
C GLY A 87 -43.36 -9.42 22.51
N GLY A 88 -42.11 -9.36 22.02
CA GLY A 88 -41.50 -10.38 21.17
C GLY A 88 -42.03 -10.45 19.73
N ARG A 89 -42.69 -9.40 19.23
CA ARG A 89 -43.24 -9.35 17.85
C ARG A 89 -42.18 -9.45 16.75
N ASP A 90 -40.93 -9.08 17.07
CA ASP A 90 -39.81 -9.03 16.13
C ASP A 90 -38.85 -10.24 16.29
N LEU A 91 -39.27 -11.32 16.97
CA LEU A 91 -38.41 -12.49 17.21
C LEU A 91 -38.52 -13.51 16.07
N ALA A 92 -37.39 -13.88 15.47
CA ALA A 92 -37.27 -14.93 14.45
C ALA A 92 -37.98 -16.25 14.84
N PRO A 93 -38.49 -17.05 13.90
CA PRO A 93 -39.17 -18.32 14.22
C PRO A 93 -38.26 -19.35 14.90
N TRP A 94 -38.85 -20.28 15.65
CA TRP A 94 -38.12 -21.37 16.32
C TRP A 94 -37.86 -22.53 15.37
N ILE A 95 -36.68 -23.15 15.49
CA ILE A 95 -36.27 -24.39 14.83
C ILE A 95 -35.75 -25.37 15.90
N PRO A 96 -36.16 -26.65 15.88
CA PRO A 96 -35.72 -27.59 16.91
C PRO A 96 -34.24 -27.98 16.70
N PHE A 97 -33.52 -28.30 17.79
CA PHE A 97 -32.08 -28.61 17.70
C PHE A 97 -31.77 -29.92 16.96
N ASP A 98 -32.74 -30.82 16.88
CA ASP A 98 -32.69 -32.08 16.12
C ASP A 98 -33.08 -31.92 14.64
N ALA A 99 -33.38 -30.70 14.19
CA ALA A 99 -33.59 -30.41 12.78
C ALA A 99 -32.33 -30.69 11.94
N THR A 100 -32.55 -31.19 10.72
CA THR A 100 -31.54 -31.38 9.68
C THR A 100 -31.77 -30.42 8.53
N ASP A 101 -30.70 -30.03 7.85
CA ASP A 101 -30.82 -29.36 6.56
C ASP A 101 -30.92 -30.41 5.43
N TRP A 102 -31.85 -30.22 4.50
CA TRP A 102 -32.03 -31.05 3.30
C TRP A 102 -32.00 -32.58 3.56
N ASP A 103 -31.22 -33.32 2.78
CA ASP A 103 -31.06 -34.79 2.84
C ASP A 103 -29.97 -35.22 3.84
N LEU A 104 -29.58 -34.38 4.79
CA LEU A 104 -28.56 -34.75 5.76
C LEU A 104 -29.08 -35.83 6.74
N PRO A 105 -28.19 -36.72 7.22
CA PRO A 105 -28.55 -37.66 8.29
C PRO A 105 -29.03 -36.91 9.55
N ALA A 106 -29.99 -37.51 10.26
CA ALA A 106 -30.42 -37.01 11.57
C ALA A 106 -29.23 -36.82 12.51
N PRO A 107 -29.14 -35.70 13.25
CA PRO A 107 -28.03 -35.45 14.15
C PRO A 107 -28.00 -36.51 15.26
N SER A 108 -26.80 -36.89 15.70
CA SER A 108 -26.66 -37.77 16.85
C SER A 108 -27.12 -37.08 18.13
N SER A 109 -27.41 -37.86 19.17
CA SER A 109 -27.74 -37.33 20.51
C SER A 109 -26.64 -36.42 21.06
N GLU A 110 -25.37 -36.73 20.79
CA GLU A 110 -24.22 -35.90 21.15
C GLU A 110 -24.20 -34.56 20.39
N GLU A 111 -24.55 -34.57 19.09
CA GLU A 111 -24.63 -33.35 18.29
C GLU A 111 -25.79 -32.46 18.71
N VAL A 112 -26.97 -33.04 19.00
CA VAL A 112 -28.11 -32.29 19.53
C VAL A 112 -27.74 -31.62 20.84
N ARG A 113 -27.06 -32.34 21.75
CA ARG A 113 -26.54 -31.77 23.00
C ARG A 113 -25.53 -30.65 22.75
N ALA A 114 -24.59 -30.83 21.81
CA ALA A 114 -23.63 -29.78 21.48
C ALA A 114 -24.34 -28.51 20.97
N ARG A 115 -25.37 -28.65 20.12
CA ARG A 115 -26.18 -27.54 19.60
C ARG A 115 -26.94 -26.81 20.71
N GLN A 116 -27.52 -27.54 21.67
CA GLN A 116 -28.16 -26.97 22.86
C GLN A 116 -27.19 -26.09 23.67
N GLU A 117 -25.95 -26.55 23.80
CA GLU A 117 -24.87 -25.86 24.50
C GLU A 117 -24.19 -24.77 23.65
N GLY A 118 -24.70 -24.49 22.44
CA GLY A 118 -24.25 -23.41 21.56
C GLY A 118 -23.12 -23.77 20.58
N MET A 119 -22.79 -25.05 20.42
CA MET A 119 -21.79 -25.53 19.45
C MET A 119 -22.48 -26.17 18.24
N VAL A 120 -22.28 -25.59 17.06
CA VAL A 120 -22.90 -26.06 15.81
C VAL A 120 -21.83 -26.57 14.85
N SER A 121 -21.99 -27.80 14.37
CA SER A 121 -21.13 -28.37 13.33
C SER A 121 -21.72 -28.09 11.95
N LEU A 122 -20.98 -27.37 11.11
CA LEU A 122 -21.37 -27.15 9.71
C LEU A 122 -20.87 -28.32 8.86
N LYS A 123 -21.80 -29.05 8.23
CA LYS A 123 -21.50 -30.26 7.44
C LYS A 123 -21.68 -30.09 5.94
N VAL A 124 -22.25 -28.96 5.49
CA VAL A 124 -22.51 -28.70 4.07
C VAL A 124 -21.37 -27.89 3.46
N ASN A 125 -20.88 -28.36 2.32
CA ASN A 125 -19.86 -27.70 1.51
C ASN A 125 -20.54 -27.10 0.26
N TYR A 126 -20.45 -25.78 0.12
CA TYR A 126 -21.02 -25.01 -0.99
C TYR A 126 -20.01 -24.76 -2.13
N ARG A 127 -18.76 -25.16 -1.93
CA ARG A 127 -17.62 -24.82 -2.77
C ARG A 127 -17.33 -25.87 -3.83
N SER A 128 -17.04 -27.10 -3.40
CA SER A 128 -16.46 -28.12 -4.26
C SER A 128 -17.53 -28.95 -4.95
N ALA A 129 -17.20 -29.46 -6.14
CA ALA A 129 -17.98 -30.44 -6.88
C ALA A 129 -18.25 -31.68 -6.01
N GLY A 130 -19.47 -32.22 -6.09
CA GLY A 130 -19.91 -33.34 -5.27
C GLY A 130 -19.02 -34.58 -5.40
N GLY A 131 -18.69 -34.97 -6.64
CA GLY A 131 -17.79 -36.10 -6.88
C GLY A 131 -16.41 -35.90 -6.26
N LEU A 132 -15.82 -34.70 -6.38
CA LEU A 132 -14.51 -34.41 -5.80
C LEU A 132 -14.56 -34.49 -4.27
N LEU A 133 -15.63 -33.96 -3.66
CA LEU A 133 -15.84 -34.00 -2.21
C LEU A 133 -16.01 -35.43 -1.68
N GLU A 134 -16.75 -36.28 -2.39
CA GLU A 134 -16.92 -37.70 -2.05
C GLU A 134 -15.58 -38.43 -1.99
N VAL A 135 -14.72 -38.26 -3.02
CA VAL A 135 -13.37 -38.84 -3.02
C VAL A 135 -12.54 -38.32 -1.85
N MET A 136 -12.56 -37.01 -1.61
CA MET A 136 -11.76 -36.40 -0.55
C MET A 136 -12.20 -36.86 0.85
N ASN A 137 -13.50 -37.06 1.09
CA ASN A 137 -13.99 -37.60 2.38
C ASN A 137 -13.32 -38.94 2.73
N GLU A 138 -13.17 -39.84 1.75
CA GLU A 138 -12.48 -41.12 1.93
C GLU A 138 -11.00 -40.94 2.29
N TRP A 139 -10.33 -39.94 1.70
CA TRP A 139 -8.94 -39.63 2.02
C TRP A 139 -8.79 -39.19 3.47
N TRP A 140 -9.72 -38.35 3.95
CA TRP A 140 -9.66 -37.77 5.29
C TRP A 140 -9.89 -38.79 6.39
N GLU A 141 -10.70 -39.83 6.13
CA GLU A 141 -10.88 -40.94 7.07
C GLU A 141 -9.58 -41.68 7.37
N ASP A 142 -8.77 -41.97 6.34
CA ASP A 142 -7.44 -42.53 6.59
C ASP A 142 -6.48 -41.48 7.12
N LEU A 143 -6.40 -40.29 6.49
CA LEU A 143 -5.41 -39.27 6.81
C LEU A 143 -5.38 -38.89 8.29
N PHE A 144 -6.56 -38.79 8.94
CA PHE A 144 -6.72 -38.43 10.35
C PHE A 144 -6.91 -39.63 11.30
N SER A 145 -6.74 -40.86 10.81
CA SER A 145 -6.86 -42.08 11.60
C SER A 145 -5.75 -42.23 12.65
N ASP A 146 -6.09 -42.90 13.75
CA ASP A 146 -5.19 -43.22 14.87
C ASP A 146 -3.96 -44.03 14.45
N ARG A 147 -4.05 -44.82 13.35
CA ARG A 147 -2.93 -45.64 12.82
C ARG A 147 -1.69 -44.81 12.50
N HIS A 148 -1.89 -43.54 12.15
CA HIS A 148 -0.84 -42.60 11.78
C HIS A 148 -0.24 -41.84 12.95
N ARG A 149 -0.87 -41.88 14.13
CA ARG A 149 -0.41 -41.12 15.30
C ARG A 149 0.92 -41.67 15.80
N ILE A 150 1.83 -40.75 16.13
CA ILE A 150 3.10 -41.04 16.81
C ILE A 150 2.82 -41.17 18.31
N LEU A 151 1.99 -40.27 18.85
CA LEU A 151 1.50 -40.32 20.24
C LEU A 151 0.02 -40.70 20.23
N SER A 152 -0.35 -41.76 20.93
CA SER A 152 -1.71 -42.33 20.86
C SER A 152 -2.80 -41.41 21.41
N LYS A 153 -2.50 -40.61 22.45
CA LYS A 153 -3.48 -39.81 23.21
C LYS A 153 -3.13 -38.31 23.28
N ALA A 154 -2.66 -37.72 22.18
CA ALA A 154 -2.45 -36.27 22.12
C ALA A 154 -3.67 -35.56 21.52
N ASP A 155 -3.92 -34.34 21.99
CA ASP A 155 -5.07 -33.48 21.71
C ASP A 155 -4.88 -32.53 20.52
N PHE A 156 -3.63 -32.38 20.02
CA PHE A 156 -3.33 -31.60 18.81
C PHE A 156 -3.62 -32.34 17.49
N TYR A 157 -4.09 -33.59 17.54
CA TYR A 157 -4.50 -34.35 16.35
C TYR A 157 -5.92 -33.97 15.93
N ALA A 158 -6.10 -33.68 14.64
CA ALA A 158 -7.43 -33.49 14.07
C ALA A 158 -8.15 -34.84 13.86
N SER A 159 -9.48 -34.79 13.83
CA SER A 159 -10.34 -35.94 13.48
C SER A 159 -11.06 -35.66 12.15
N SER A 160 -11.38 -36.72 11.41
CA SER A 160 -12.15 -36.60 10.17
C SER A 160 -13.59 -36.17 10.45
N GLN A 161 -14.19 -35.50 9.47
CA GLN A 161 -15.60 -35.16 9.47
C GLN A 161 -16.10 -35.26 8.04
N THR A 162 -17.09 -36.10 7.79
CA THR A 162 -17.73 -36.23 6.48
C THR A 162 -18.47 -34.93 6.15
N LEU A 163 -18.18 -34.38 4.96
CA LEU A 163 -18.87 -33.23 4.42
C LEU A 163 -19.81 -33.65 3.30
N HIS A 164 -20.93 -32.95 3.17
CA HIS A 164 -21.93 -33.18 2.12
C HIS A 164 -21.94 -31.99 1.17
N SER A 165 -22.02 -32.24 -0.12
CA SER A 165 -22.13 -31.16 -1.12
C SER A 165 -23.49 -30.48 -1.02
N PHE A 166 -23.50 -29.19 -1.35
CA PHE A 166 -24.74 -28.46 -1.59
C PHE A 166 -25.53 -29.12 -2.74
N PRO A 167 -26.88 -29.20 -2.68
CA PRO A 167 -27.68 -29.94 -3.66
C PRO A 167 -27.36 -29.63 -5.13
N ASP A 168 -27.11 -28.36 -5.48
CA ASP A 168 -26.80 -27.95 -6.87
C ASP A 168 -25.47 -28.49 -7.39
N LYS A 169 -24.53 -28.83 -6.50
CA LYS A 169 -23.21 -29.39 -6.85
C LYS A 169 -23.14 -30.91 -6.68
N LYS A 170 -24.22 -31.55 -6.24
CA LYS A 170 -24.26 -32.98 -5.86
C LYS A 170 -23.83 -33.91 -7.00
N ASP A 171 -24.29 -33.62 -8.22
CA ASP A 171 -24.04 -34.46 -9.40
C ASP A 171 -22.84 -34.00 -10.25
N ALA A 172 -22.11 -32.97 -9.81
CA ALA A 172 -20.91 -32.51 -10.49
C ALA A 172 -19.79 -33.58 -10.40
N PRO A 173 -19.17 -33.98 -11.53
CA PRO A 173 -18.19 -35.06 -11.55
C PRO A 173 -16.88 -34.69 -10.83
N ALA A 174 -16.14 -35.70 -10.39
CA ALA A 174 -14.78 -35.52 -9.89
C ALA A 174 -13.78 -35.35 -11.04
N SER A 175 -12.90 -34.35 -10.96
CA SER A 175 -11.76 -34.20 -11.85
C SER A 175 -10.45 -34.24 -11.04
N ILE A 176 -9.75 -35.37 -11.11
CA ILE A 176 -8.47 -35.59 -10.43
C ILE A 176 -7.42 -35.95 -11.46
N GLU A 177 -6.28 -35.29 -11.39
CA GLU A 177 -5.14 -35.54 -12.28
C GLU A 177 -3.86 -35.73 -11.48
N TRP A 178 -2.93 -36.50 -12.03
CA TRP A 178 -1.62 -36.74 -11.45
C TRP A 178 -0.51 -36.51 -12.47
N ILE A 179 0.26 -35.45 -12.26
CA ILE A 179 1.52 -35.19 -12.96
C ILE A 179 2.61 -36.02 -12.26
N CYS A 180 3.02 -37.12 -12.91
CA CYS A 180 3.89 -38.15 -12.35
C CYS A 180 5.13 -38.35 -13.23
N PRO A 181 6.11 -37.41 -13.22
CA PRO A 181 7.33 -37.57 -14.01
C PRO A 181 8.16 -38.75 -13.49
N PRO A 182 8.67 -39.64 -14.38
CA PRO A 182 9.61 -40.68 -14.00
C PRO A 182 11.02 -40.10 -13.76
N ASP A 183 11.81 -40.83 -12.98
CA ASP A 183 13.21 -40.57 -12.67
C ASP A 183 14.17 -41.25 -13.66
N SER A 184 13.67 -41.69 -14.83
CA SER A 184 14.48 -42.40 -15.83
C SER A 184 15.69 -41.58 -16.30
N ASP A 185 16.85 -42.24 -16.34
CA ASP A 185 18.16 -41.66 -16.71
C ASP A 185 18.39 -41.75 -18.23
N ASP A 186 18.77 -40.63 -18.85
CA ASP A 186 19.51 -40.62 -20.11
C ASP A 186 20.93 -40.08 -19.83
N LEU A 187 21.90 -40.98 -19.76
CA LEU A 187 23.28 -40.68 -19.36
C LEU A 187 24.10 -39.95 -20.45
N SER A 188 23.46 -39.53 -21.55
CA SER A 188 24.12 -38.71 -22.57
C SER A 188 24.29 -37.26 -22.11
N ASP A 189 25.34 -36.60 -22.61
CA ASP A 189 25.59 -35.19 -22.27
C ASP A 189 24.53 -34.29 -22.92
N PRO A 190 24.07 -33.23 -22.22
CA PRO A 190 23.15 -32.26 -22.80
C PRO A 190 23.77 -31.54 -24.02
N PRO A 191 22.93 -31.05 -24.95
CA PRO A 191 23.44 -30.30 -26.11
C PRO A 191 24.21 -29.06 -25.66
N THR A 192 25.36 -28.81 -26.28
CA THR A 192 26.22 -27.65 -25.99
C THR A 192 25.87 -26.42 -26.81
N ASN A 193 25.00 -26.55 -27.83
CA ASN A 193 24.49 -25.42 -28.59
C ASN A 193 23.47 -24.65 -27.73
N LEU A 194 23.76 -23.38 -27.46
CA LEU A 194 22.92 -22.49 -26.66
C LEU A 194 21.57 -22.15 -27.35
N GLU A 195 21.45 -22.39 -28.66
CA GLU A 195 20.19 -22.26 -29.41
C GLU A 195 19.26 -23.47 -29.23
N THR A 196 19.75 -24.58 -28.67
CA THR A 196 18.94 -25.76 -28.39
C THR A 196 18.37 -25.67 -26.97
N HIS A 197 17.04 -25.73 -26.86
CA HIS A 197 16.37 -25.80 -25.56
C HIS A 197 16.79 -27.06 -24.80
N LEU A 198 17.11 -26.89 -23.51
CA LEU A 198 17.45 -27.99 -22.62
C LEU A 198 16.18 -28.67 -22.13
N ASP A 199 15.80 -29.79 -22.76
CA ASP A 199 14.67 -30.60 -22.32
C ASP A 199 15.02 -31.36 -21.02
N PRO A 200 14.31 -31.12 -19.89
CA PRO A 200 14.49 -31.87 -18.65
C PRO A 200 14.27 -33.39 -18.79
N PHE A 201 13.54 -33.84 -19.83
CA PHE A 201 13.31 -35.25 -20.15
C PHE A 201 14.33 -35.81 -21.16
N GLY A 202 15.21 -34.96 -21.70
CA GLY A 202 16.27 -35.34 -22.63
C GLY A 202 17.59 -35.75 -21.95
N PRO A 203 18.70 -35.72 -22.71
CA PRO A 203 20.05 -36.02 -22.25
C PRO A 203 20.48 -35.24 -20.99
N GLY A 204 20.99 -35.95 -19.98
CA GLY A 204 21.61 -35.36 -18.80
C GLY A 204 21.11 -35.97 -17.48
N SER A 205 21.68 -35.49 -16.37
CA SER A 205 21.23 -35.95 -15.05
C SER A 205 19.78 -35.49 -14.80
N PRO A 206 18.88 -36.38 -14.38
CA PRO A 206 17.47 -36.02 -14.17
C PRO A 206 17.33 -34.98 -13.06
N ASP A 207 16.78 -33.80 -13.39
CA ASP A 207 16.30 -32.83 -12.41
C ASP A 207 14.78 -32.99 -12.22
N ARG A 208 14.40 -33.53 -11.06
CA ARG A 208 13.01 -33.81 -10.71
C ARG A 208 12.17 -32.53 -10.60
N LEU A 209 12.78 -31.42 -10.17
CA LEU A 209 12.07 -30.14 -10.03
C LEU A 209 11.74 -29.55 -11.40
N GLU A 210 12.71 -29.59 -12.32
CA GLU A 210 12.53 -29.13 -13.71
C GLU A 210 11.50 -29.98 -14.46
N ARG A 211 11.60 -31.31 -14.40
CA ARG A 211 10.63 -32.23 -15.03
C ARG A 211 9.21 -31.98 -14.52
N GLN A 212 9.06 -31.79 -13.21
CA GLN A 212 7.77 -31.48 -12.60
C GLN A 212 7.23 -30.13 -13.07
N ALA A 213 8.06 -29.08 -13.06
CA ALA A 213 7.66 -27.74 -13.45
C ALA A 213 7.25 -27.66 -14.92
N LEU A 214 8.00 -28.31 -15.82
CA LEU A 214 7.68 -28.39 -17.24
C LEU A 214 6.30 -29.02 -17.48
N LEU A 215 6.01 -30.18 -16.87
CA LEU A 215 4.71 -30.83 -17.03
C LEU A 215 3.56 -30.00 -16.42
N ILE A 216 3.81 -29.28 -15.31
CA ILE A 216 2.83 -28.34 -14.74
C ILE A 216 2.55 -27.23 -15.76
N ALA A 217 3.58 -26.58 -16.30
CA ALA A 217 3.43 -25.49 -17.26
C ALA A 217 2.69 -25.94 -18.53
N LEU A 218 3.05 -27.10 -19.10
CA LEU A 218 2.37 -27.66 -20.25
C LEU A 218 0.90 -27.99 -19.96
N ARG A 219 0.58 -28.51 -18.77
CA ARG A 219 -0.82 -28.78 -18.40
C ARG A 219 -1.62 -27.50 -18.19
N VAL A 220 -1.04 -26.51 -17.52
CA VAL A 220 -1.66 -25.20 -17.33
C VAL A 220 -1.96 -24.55 -18.68
N ARG A 221 -1.01 -24.54 -19.62
CA ARG A 221 -1.26 -24.05 -20.98
C ARG A 221 -2.38 -24.81 -21.67
N SER A 222 -2.37 -26.14 -21.61
CA SER A 222 -3.42 -26.98 -22.21
C SER A 222 -4.81 -26.68 -21.65
N LEU A 223 -4.91 -26.37 -20.34
CA LEU A 223 -6.17 -25.97 -19.72
C LEU A 223 -6.64 -24.59 -20.18
N ILE A 224 -5.72 -23.63 -20.34
CA ILE A 224 -6.04 -22.27 -20.82
C ILE A 224 -6.47 -22.30 -22.29
N GLU A 225 -5.80 -23.10 -23.12
CA GLU A 225 -6.10 -23.22 -24.55
C GLU A 225 -7.29 -24.15 -24.84
N GLY A 226 -7.70 -24.99 -23.87
CA GLY A 226 -8.70 -26.04 -24.08
C GLY A 226 -8.23 -27.14 -25.03
N THR A 227 -6.93 -27.43 -25.07
CA THR A 227 -6.36 -28.48 -25.93
C THR A 227 -6.40 -29.85 -25.26
N PRO A 228 -6.64 -30.94 -26.02
CA PRO A 228 -6.72 -32.27 -25.45
C PRO A 228 -5.36 -32.76 -24.92
N VAL A 229 -5.41 -33.73 -24.03
CA VAL A 229 -4.23 -34.45 -23.54
C VAL A 229 -4.37 -35.93 -23.86
N ARG A 230 -3.27 -36.68 -23.81
CA ARG A 230 -3.26 -38.12 -24.05
C ARG A 230 -2.51 -38.85 -22.95
N VAL A 231 -3.00 -40.04 -22.60
CA VAL A 231 -2.36 -40.94 -21.64
C VAL A 231 -1.77 -42.14 -22.37
N LYS A 232 -0.61 -42.60 -21.91
CA LYS A 232 0.07 -43.78 -22.49
C LYS A 232 -0.39 -45.04 -21.76
N SER A 233 -0.87 -46.03 -22.49
CA SER A 233 -1.13 -47.37 -21.97
C SER A 233 0.17 -48.13 -21.73
N SER A 234 0.15 -49.14 -20.87
CA SER A 234 1.30 -50.01 -20.62
C SER A 234 1.80 -50.71 -21.90
N CYS A 235 0.92 -50.97 -22.86
CA CYS A 235 1.27 -51.52 -24.18
C CYS A 235 1.81 -50.48 -25.19
N GLY A 236 2.13 -49.26 -24.73
CA GLY A 236 2.72 -48.19 -25.55
C GLY A 236 1.73 -47.42 -26.42
N LYS A 237 0.45 -47.79 -26.45
CA LYS A 237 -0.60 -47.07 -27.20
C LYS A 237 -1.06 -45.82 -26.46
N TRP A 238 -1.21 -44.71 -27.19
CA TRP A 238 -1.78 -43.48 -26.65
C TRP A 238 -3.31 -43.51 -26.71
N LYS A 239 -3.96 -43.01 -25.66
CA LYS A 239 -5.40 -42.79 -25.59
C LYS A 239 -5.65 -41.31 -25.33
N GLU A 240 -6.41 -40.68 -26.21
CA GLU A 240 -6.77 -39.27 -26.09
C GLU A 240 -7.85 -39.07 -25.01
N VAL A 241 -7.78 -37.95 -24.33
CA VAL A 241 -8.74 -37.48 -23.33
C VAL A 241 -9.44 -36.27 -23.91
N ASP A 242 -10.77 -36.30 -23.94
CA ASP A 242 -11.58 -35.21 -24.46
C ASP A 242 -11.19 -33.88 -23.79
N SER A 243 -11.08 -32.83 -24.59
CA SER A 243 -10.79 -31.50 -24.06
C SER A 243 -12.00 -30.95 -23.30
N GLY A 244 -11.71 -30.31 -22.16
CA GLY A 244 -12.70 -29.54 -21.41
C GLY A 244 -12.85 -28.12 -21.96
N GLU A 245 -13.73 -27.34 -21.35
CA GLU A 245 -13.81 -25.90 -21.63
C GLU A 245 -12.50 -25.19 -21.22
N PRO A 246 -12.07 -24.17 -22.00
CA PRO A 246 -10.94 -23.31 -21.64
C PRO A 246 -11.11 -22.71 -20.24
N VAL A 247 -10.04 -22.73 -19.45
CA VAL A 247 -10.02 -22.17 -18.09
C VAL A 247 -9.30 -20.83 -18.10
N GLN A 248 -9.86 -19.82 -17.44
CA GLN A 248 -9.17 -18.53 -17.31
C GLN A 248 -7.90 -18.70 -16.45
N PRO A 249 -6.76 -18.06 -16.82
CA PRO A 249 -5.55 -18.07 -16.00
C PRO A 249 -5.80 -17.78 -14.51
N SER A 250 -6.65 -16.81 -14.19
CA SER A 250 -7.00 -16.41 -12.81
C SER A 250 -7.75 -17.49 -11.99
N ASP A 251 -8.42 -18.43 -12.67
CA ASP A 251 -9.13 -19.58 -12.08
C ASP A 251 -8.18 -20.75 -11.72
N ILE A 252 -6.89 -20.64 -12.06
CA ILE A 252 -5.86 -21.65 -11.80
C ILE A 252 -4.96 -21.18 -10.64
N THR A 253 -4.81 -22.02 -9.62
CA THR A 253 -3.89 -21.78 -8.51
C THR A 253 -2.91 -22.95 -8.32
N ILE A 254 -1.62 -22.64 -8.30
CA ILE A 254 -0.53 -23.58 -8.01
C ILE A 254 -0.10 -23.40 -6.56
N LEU A 255 -0.27 -24.45 -5.76
CA LEU A 255 0.04 -24.47 -4.34
C LEU A 255 1.32 -25.25 -4.06
N LEU A 256 2.21 -24.59 -3.34
CA LEU A 256 3.51 -25.12 -2.94
C LEU A 256 3.59 -25.23 -1.41
N PRO A 257 4.20 -26.27 -0.86
CA PRO A 257 4.38 -26.39 0.58
C PRO A 257 5.49 -25.47 1.12
N ASN A 258 6.49 -25.13 0.30
CA ASN A 258 7.59 -24.21 0.63
C ASN A 258 7.89 -23.27 -0.55
N ARG A 259 8.63 -22.17 -0.28
CA ARG A 259 8.76 -21.04 -1.20
C ARG A 259 9.88 -21.12 -2.23
N VAL A 260 11.01 -21.79 -1.94
CA VAL A 260 12.29 -21.26 -2.45
C VAL A 260 12.67 -21.73 -3.86
N ASN A 261 12.76 -23.03 -4.13
CA ASN A 261 13.38 -23.47 -5.41
C ASN A 261 12.37 -23.84 -6.50
N LEU A 262 11.30 -24.57 -6.18
CA LEU A 262 10.37 -25.04 -7.21
C LEU A 262 9.49 -23.91 -7.76
N ARG A 263 9.18 -22.91 -6.93
CA ARG A 263 8.35 -21.76 -7.31
C ARG A 263 8.95 -21.05 -8.52
N ASP A 264 10.22 -20.65 -8.41
CA ASP A 264 10.89 -19.87 -9.45
C ASP A 264 11.06 -20.68 -10.73
N VAL A 265 11.31 -21.99 -10.60
CA VAL A 265 11.37 -22.93 -11.73
C VAL A 265 10.01 -23.09 -12.42
N ILE A 266 8.91 -23.16 -11.67
CA ILE A 266 7.55 -23.19 -12.24
C ILE A 266 7.23 -21.88 -12.96
N VAL A 267 7.51 -20.73 -12.32
CA VAL A 267 7.26 -19.40 -12.92
C VAL A 267 8.03 -19.25 -14.23
N ARG A 268 9.31 -19.64 -14.25
CA ARG A 268 10.12 -19.63 -15.47
C ARG A 268 9.51 -20.49 -16.57
N ASN A 269 9.18 -21.76 -16.28
CA ASN A 269 8.56 -22.65 -17.26
C ASN A 269 7.18 -22.14 -17.75
N LEU A 270 6.39 -21.49 -16.89
CA LEU A 270 5.13 -20.86 -17.30
C LEU A 270 5.37 -19.69 -18.27
N GLN A 271 6.36 -18.84 -17.98
CA GLN A 271 6.76 -17.75 -18.87
C GLN A 271 7.30 -18.28 -20.21
N ASP A 272 8.12 -19.34 -20.19
CA ASP A 272 8.71 -19.94 -21.38
C ASP A 272 7.63 -20.50 -22.33
N VAL A 273 6.49 -20.95 -21.81
CA VAL A 273 5.33 -21.40 -22.61
C VAL A 273 4.29 -20.29 -22.87
N GLY A 274 4.57 -19.05 -22.49
CA GLY A 274 3.71 -17.88 -22.73
C GLY A 274 2.52 -17.73 -21.78
N VAL A 275 2.55 -18.37 -20.61
CA VAL A 275 1.48 -18.27 -19.60
C VAL A 275 1.82 -17.22 -18.55
N PRO A 276 0.97 -16.17 -18.38
CA PRO A 276 1.16 -15.18 -17.32
C PRO A 276 0.96 -15.82 -15.95
N SER A 277 1.86 -15.52 -15.02
CA SER A 277 1.77 -16.03 -13.65
C SER A 277 2.06 -14.94 -12.62
N GLN A 278 1.42 -15.06 -11.47
CA GLN A 278 1.52 -14.15 -10.34
C GLN A 278 2.02 -14.92 -9.13
N VAL A 279 2.94 -14.33 -8.37
CA VAL A 279 3.40 -14.88 -7.10
C VAL A 279 2.83 -14.06 -5.93
N ASP A 280 2.22 -14.72 -4.94
CA ASP A 280 1.62 -14.04 -3.77
C ASP A 280 2.63 -13.22 -2.93
N ARG A 281 3.90 -13.64 -2.96
CA ARG A 281 5.02 -12.94 -2.33
C ARG A 281 6.26 -13.14 -3.19
N GLU A 282 6.71 -12.08 -3.81
CA GLU A 282 7.96 -12.10 -4.55
C GLU A 282 9.14 -12.12 -3.56
N GLY A 283 10.33 -12.47 -4.04
CA GLY A 283 11.53 -12.54 -3.20
C GLY A 283 11.90 -11.19 -2.57
N SER A 284 13.11 -11.10 -2.02
CA SER A 284 13.64 -9.81 -1.57
C SER A 284 13.73 -8.84 -2.75
N LEU A 285 13.13 -7.65 -2.63
CA LEU A 285 13.15 -6.61 -3.68
C LEU A 285 14.59 -6.29 -4.12
N LEU A 286 15.52 -6.19 -3.17
CA LEU A 286 16.93 -5.89 -3.45
C LEU A 286 17.69 -7.04 -4.16
N GLU A 287 17.15 -8.26 -4.14
CA GLU A 287 17.70 -9.39 -4.89
C GLU A 287 17.16 -9.45 -6.33
N ARG A 288 16.13 -8.66 -6.66
CA ARG A 288 15.55 -8.64 -8.00
C ARG A 288 16.54 -8.06 -9.00
N PRO A 289 16.69 -8.62 -10.21
CA PRO A 289 17.73 -8.20 -11.15
C PRO A 289 17.71 -6.70 -11.48
N ALA A 290 16.52 -6.13 -11.72
CA ALA A 290 16.36 -4.71 -12.03
C ALA A 290 16.77 -3.81 -10.85
N ALA A 291 16.22 -4.08 -9.65
CA ALA A 291 16.54 -3.35 -8.43
C ALA A 291 18.01 -3.50 -8.02
N SER A 292 18.60 -4.68 -8.19
CA SER A 292 20.03 -4.95 -7.92
C SER A 292 20.96 -4.10 -8.79
N ALA A 293 20.62 -3.90 -10.07
CA ALA A 293 21.39 -3.01 -10.94
C ALA A 293 21.35 -1.55 -10.46
N LEU A 294 20.18 -1.08 -10.05
CA LEU A 294 19.97 0.26 -9.48
C LEU A 294 20.65 0.43 -8.12
N GLU A 295 20.59 -0.58 -7.24
CA GLU A 295 21.33 -0.61 -5.97
C GLU A 295 22.84 -0.45 -6.22
N GLY A 296 23.39 -1.19 -7.17
CA GLY A 296 24.79 -1.08 -7.58
C GLY A 296 25.18 0.34 -7.96
N LEU A 297 24.29 1.06 -8.66
CA LEU A 297 24.50 2.45 -9.06
C LEU A 297 24.51 3.41 -7.87
N VAL A 298 23.56 3.27 -6.92
CA VAL A 298 23.58 4.05 -5.66
C VAL A 298 24.87 3.79 -4.88
N GLN A 299 25.29 2.52 -4.79
CA GLN A 299 26.51 2.13 -4.09
C GLN A 299 27.77 2.71 -4.76
N LEU A 300 27.80 2.81 -6.09
CA LEU A 300 28.90 3.43 -6.83
C LEU A 300 28.90 4.95 -6.67
N ALA A 301 27.74 5.61 -6.81
CA ALA A 301 27.60 7.05 -6.62
C ALA A 301 28.06 7.49 -5.22
N ALA A 302 27.69 6.73 -4.18
CA ALA A 302 28.14 6.99 -2.81
C ALA A 302 29.63 6.69 -2.57
N ARG A 303 30.22 5.75 -3.32
CA ARG A 303 31.62 5.31 -3.16
C ARG A 303 32.31 5.17 -4.52
N PRO A 304 32.63 6.28 -5.20
CA PRO A 304 33.10 6.23 -6.58
C PRO A 304 34.48 5.55 -6.74
N ASN A 305 35.27 5.44 -5.67
CA ASN A 305 36.56 4.75 -5.68
C ASN A 305 36.45 3.21 -5.47
N SER A 306 35.24 2.67 -5.27
CA SER A 306 35.02 1.25 -5.00
C SER A 306 35.07 0.43 -6.29
N ARG A 307 36.14 -0.35 -6.47
CA ARG A 307 36.29 -1.27 -7.62
C ARG A 307 35.18 -2.32 -7.69
N HIS A 308 34.64 -2.74 -6.55
CA HIS A 308 33.55 -3.70 -6.50
C HIS A 308 32.25 -3.07 -7.05
N ASN A 309 31.88 -1.88 -6.57
CA ASN A 309 30.65 -1.20 -7.02
C ASN A 309 30.77 -0.77 -8.50
N ALA A 310 31.96 -0.34 -8.92
CA ALA A 310 32.26 -0.03 -10.32
C ALA A 310 32.09 -1.25 -11.23
N ALA A 311 32.58 -2.42 -10.80
CA ALA A 311 32.40 -3.66 -11.55
C ALA A 311 30.94 -4.12 -11.61
N TRP A 312 30.19 -3.94 -10.52
CA TRP A 312 28.78 -4.26 -10.45
C TRP A 312 27.97 -3.45 -11.48
N VAL A 313 28.13 -2.13 -11.50
CA VAL A 313 27.45 -1.27 -12.49
C VAL A 313 27.93 -1.58 -13.91
N ALA A 314 29.25 -1.70 -14.12
CA ALA A 314 29.82 -1.94 -15.45
C ALA A 314 29.36 -3.27 -16.09
N ARG A 315 29.14 -4.33 -15.30
CA ARG A 315 28.61 -5.62 -15.80
C ARG A 315 27.10 -5.68 -15.89
N SER A 316 26.39 -4.79 -15.19
CA SER A 316 24.93 -4.74 -15.23
C SER A 316 24.42 -4.30 -16.62
N PRO A 317 23.12 -4.51 -16.93
CA PRO A 317 22.50 -4.00 -18.15
C PRO A 317 22.52 -2.47 -18.30
N LEU A 318 22.88 -1.73 -17.25
CA LEU A 318 23.03 -0.28 -17.34
C LEU A 318 24.18 0.14 -18.27
N ILE A 319 25.22 -0.70 -18.39
CA ILE A 319 26.41 -0.43 -19.22
C ILE A 319 26.77 -1.61 -20.13
N GLY A 320 26.68 -2.85 -19.64
CA GLY A 320 26.87 -4.04 -20.47
C GLY A 320 28.31 -4.38 -20.87
N MET A 321 29.33 -4.01 -20.09
CA MET A 321 30.73 -4.34 -20.43
C MET A 321 30.98 -5.85 -20.45
N SER A 322 31.67 -6.37 -21.46
CA SER A 322 32.25 -7.73 -21.43
C SER A 322 33.39 -7.85 -20.40
N ASP A 323 33.79 -9.07 -20.04
CA ASP A 323 34.91 -9.31 -19.10
C ASP A 323 36.21 -8.63 -19.56
N GLY A 324 36.47 -8.61 -20.88
CA GLY A 324 37.62 -7.93 -21.46
C GLY A 324 37.52 -6.40 -21.43
N GLN A 325 36.32 -5.82 -21.53
CA GLN A 325 36.09 -4.38 -21.35
C GLN A 325 36.21 -3.99 -19.88
N LEU A 326 35.59 -4.76 -18.98
CA LEU A 326 35.66 -4.55 -17.53
C LEU A 326 37.11 -4.53 -17.04
N GLN A 327 37.92 -5.51 -17.48
CA GLN A 327 39.33 -5.59 -17.11
C GLN A 327 40.08 -4.33 -17.56
N ARG A 328 39.86 -3.86 -18.79
CA ARG A 328 40.50 -2.64 -19.32
C ARG A 328 40.10 -1.41 -18.52
N TYR A 329 38.80 -1.22 -18.30
CA TYR A 329 38.24 -0.15 -17.49
C TYR A 329 38.90 -0.08 -16.11
N LEU A 330 38.85 -1.18 -15.35
CA LEU A 330 39.40 -1.22 -14.00
C LEU A 330 40.93 -1.16 -13.95
N SER A 331 41.65 -1.64 -14.97
CA SER A 331 43.12 -1.57 -15.03
C SER A 331 43.66 -0.19 -15.41
N SER A 332 42.87 0.59 -16.14
CA SER A 332 43.25 1.93 -16.61
C SER A 332 43.15 3.00 -15.52
N ALA A 333 42.38 2.74 -14.46
CA ALA A 333 42.18 3.67 -13.36
C ALA A 333 43.30 3.59 -12.32
N GLU A 334 43.82 4.75 -11.92
CA GLU A 334 44.77 4.86 -10.81
C GLU A 334 44.11 4.46 -9.48
N LYS A 335 44.94 4.10 -8.49
CA LYS A 335 44.45 3.69 -7.18
C LYS A 335 43.78 4.88 -6.48
N GLY A 336 42.50 4.73 -6.15
CA GLY A 336 41.72 5.78 -5.48
C GLY A 336 41.07 6.77 -6.44
N ALA A 337 41.21 6.59 -7.76
CA ALA A 337 40.50 7.37 -8.75
C ALA A 337 38.98 7.21 -8.60
N ASP A 338 38.24 8.23 -9.00
CA ASP A 338 36.80 8.17 -9.18
C ASP A 338 36.49 7.29 -10.40
N LEU A 339 35.98 6.09 -10.13
CA LEU A 339 35.63 5.12 -11.14
C LEU A 339 34.31 5.44 -11.85
N LEU A 340 33.41 6.23 -11.26
CA LEU A 340 32.20 6.70 -11.93
C LEU A 340 32.60 7.64 -13.07
N SER A 341 33.42 8.65 -12.78
CA SER A 341 33.96 9.56 -13.79
C SER A 341 34.83 8.84 -14.82
N ALA A 342 35.66 7.87 -14.38
CA ALA A 342 36.51 7.11 -15.30
C ALA A 342 35.71 6.28 -16.33
N MET A 343 34.46 5.92 -16.02
CA MET A 343 33.58 5.12 -16.89
C MET A 343 33.25 5.85 -18.19
N LEU A 344 33.25 7.20 -18.21
CA LEU A 344 33.04 8.03 -19.41
C LEU A 344 33.95 7.64 -20.58
N SER A 345 35.21 7.29 -20.27
CA SER A 345 36.21 6.93 -21.28
C SER A 345 36.04 5.52 -21.87
N HIS A 346 35.15 4.71 -21.29
CA HIS A 346 34.89 3.31 -21.69
C HIS A 346 33.45 3.07 -22.16
N CYS A 347 32.65 4.12 -22.32
CA CYS A 347 31.29 4.04 -22.86
C CYS A 347 31.32 3.63 -24.35
N SER A 348 30.35 2.81 -24.78
CA SER A 348 30.24 2.29 -26.16
C SER A 348 29.89 3.36 -27.19
N ASP A 349 29.05 4.32 -26.81
CA ASP A 349 28.46 5.33 -27.69
C ASP A 349 28.20 6.66 -26.97
N GLU A 350 27.71 7.66 -27.70
CA GLU A 350 27.47 9.02 -27.17
C GLU A 350 26.28 9.06 -26.20
N ARG A 351 25.23 8.27 -26.41
CA ARG A 351 24.04 8.27 -25.54
C ARG A 351 24.41 7.69 -24.16
N GLN A 352 25.14 6.58 -24.15
CA GLN A 352 25.67 5.99 -22.92
C GLN A 352 26.63 6.96 -22.23
N ARG A 353 27.49 7.66 -22.98
CA ARG A 353 28.39 8.68 -22.41
C ARG A 353 27.62 9.86 -21.79
N ALA A 354 26.57 10.34 -22.44
CA ALA A 354 25.71 11.40 -21.92
C ALA A 354 25.01 10.95 -20.62
N LEU A 355 24.53 9.70 -20.54
CA LEU A 355 23.93 9.13 -19.33
C LEU A 355 24.93 9.03 -18.18
N VAL A 356 26.15 8.51 -18.42
CA VAL A 356 27.18 8.45 -17.37
C VAL A 356 27.61 9.87 -16.94
N SER A 357 27.65 10.84 -17.86
CA SER A 357 27.91 12.23 -17.53
C SER A 357 26.81 12.81 -16.63
N ARG A 358 25.55 12.48 -16.92
CA ARG A 358 24.39 12.84 -16.11
C ARG A 358 24.46 12.21 -14.72
N TRP A 359 24.94 10.97 -14.59
CA TRP A 359 25.18 10.34 -13.28
C TRP A 359 26.22 11.11 -12.47
N CYS A 360 27.32 11.55 -13.09
CA CYS A 360 28.35 12.33 -12.41
C CYS A 360 27.79 13.65 -11.87
N GLU A 361 27.01 14.37 -12.69
CA GLU A 361 26.35 15.63 -12.32
C GLU A 361 25.38 15.45 -11.14
N LEU A 362 24.43 14.51 -11.27
CA LEU A 362 23.41 14.28 -10.25
C LEU A 362 23.99 13.71 -8.96
N SER A 363 25.02 12.85 -9.06
CA SER A 363 25.72 12.33 -7.88
C SER A 363 26.46 13.44 -7.13
N SER A 364 27.03 14.43 -7.84
CA SER A 364 27.76 15.54 -7.21
C SER A 364 26.85 16.52 -6.45
N SER A 365 25.56 16.56 -6.80
CA SER A 365 24.52 17.40 -6.17
C SER A 365 23.58 16.60 -5.27
N SER A 366 23.93 15.36 -4.91
CA SER A 366 23.11 14.45 -4.09
C SER A 366 21.68 14.19 -4.61
N ARG A 367 21.43 14.38 -5.91
CA ARG A 367 20.12 14.16 -6.57
C ARG A 367 19.97 12.71 -7.04
N LEU A 368 20.16 11.78 -6.11
CA LEU A 368 20.21 10.35 -6.43
C LEU A 368 18.87 9.75 -6.87
N ALA A 369 17.73 10.31 -6.42
CA ALA A 369 16.41 9.84 -6.87
C ALA A 369 16.21 10.11 -8.37
N GLU A 370 16.55 11.32 -8.82
CA GLU A 370 16.52 11.69 -10.23
C GLU A 370 17.54 10.89 -11.04
N LEU A 371 18.71 10.60 -10.47
CA LEU A 371 19.71 9.74 -11.10
C LEU A 371 19.12 8.36 -11.41
N LEU A 372 18.35 7.78 -10.48
CA LEU A 372 17.69 6.49 -10.67
C LEU A 372 16.57 6.57 -11.71
N GLU A 373 15.74 7.61 -11.67
CA GLU A 373 14.66 7.82 -12.64
C GLU A 373 15.20 7.99 -14.07
N ASP A 374 16.17 8.89 -14.26
CA ASP A 374 16.84 9.10 -15.55
C ASP A 374 17.49 7.81 -16.05
N THR A 375 18.05 6.99 -15.14
CA THR A 375 18.62 5.68 -15.48
C THR A 375 17.57 4.69 -15.95
N ILE A 376 16.44 4.56 -15.25
CA ILE A 376 15.38 3.62 -15.63
C ILE A 376 14.87 3.95 -17.04
N ASP A 377 14.67 5.23 -17.34
CA ASP A 377 14.08 5.66 -18.61
C ASP A 377 15.06 5.69 -19.79
N ARG A 378 16.36 5.85 -19.53
CA ARG A 378 17.36 6.12 -20.57
C ARG A 378 18.45 5.05 -20.68
N SER A 379 18.42 4.00 -19.85
CA SER A 379 19.31 2.83 -19.97
C SER A 379 18.59 1.63 -20.57
N ASP A 380 19.34 0.56 -20.84
CA ASP A 380 18.81 -0.71 -21.34
C ASP A 380 18.23 -1.61 -20.23
N LEU A 381 18.01 -1.08 -19.02
CA LEU A 381 17.51 -1.85 -17.87
C LEU A 381 16.19 -2.58 -18.20
N LEU A 382 15.20 -1.84 -18.71
CA LEU A 382 13.88 -2.38 -19.06
C LEU A 382 13.85 -3.04 -20.44
N VAL A 383 14.94 -2.94 -21.22
CA VAL A 383 15.13 -3.76 -22.43
C VAL A 383 15.62 -5.16 -22.04
N ALA A 384 16.54 -5.23 -21.07
CA ALA A 384 17.04 -6.49 -20.52
C ALA A 384 16.00 -7.20 -19.63
N TYR A 385 15.13 -6.45 -18.96
CA TYR A 385 14.05 -6.96 -18.12
C TYR A 385 12.68 -6.37 -18.55
N PRO A 386 12.12 -6.83 -19.68
CA PRO A 386 10.96 -6.19 -20.31
C PRO A 386 9.60 -6.55 -19.69
N ASP A 387 9.57 -7.49 -18.76
CA ASP A 387 8.34 -7.94 -18.12
C ASP A 387 7.78 -6.90 -17.12
N ASP A 388 6.46 -6.90 -16.94
CA ASP A 388 5.78 -5.93 -16.08
C ASP A 388 6.21 -6.02 -14.61
N VAL A 389 6.64 -7.20 -14.16
CA VAL A 389 7.11 -7.42 -12.79
C VAL A 389 8.43 -6.68 -12.58
N SER A 390 9.38 -6.83 -13.49
CA SER A 390 10.67 -6.12 -13.44
C SER A 390 10.51 -4.60 -13.51
N ARG A 391 9.51 -4.08 -14.24
CA ARG A 391 9.18 -2.64 -14.24
C ARG A 391 8.70 -2.18 -12.87
N GLN A 392 7.78 -2.93 -12.26
CA GLN A 392 7.29 -2.63 -10.91
C GLN A 392 8.38 -2.76 -9.85
N ASP A 393 9.32 -3.69 -9.99
CA ASP A 393 10.48 -3.82 -9.10
C ASP A 393 11.38 -2.57 -9.15
N ALA A 394 11.62 -2.01 -10.34
CA ALA A 394 12.38 -0.78 -10.51
C ALA A 394 11.66 0.43 -9.88
N GLU A 395 10.35 0.56 -10.09
CA GLU A 395 9.53 1.61 -9.48
C GLU A 395 9.49 1.52 -7.95
N GLN A 396 9.29 0.31 -7.41
CA GLN A 396 9.31 0.05 -5.96
C GLN A 396 10.68 0.34 -5.35
N PHE A 397 11.77 0.05 -6.07
CA PHE A 397 13.11 0.40 -5.60
C PHE A 397 13.29 1.92 -5.48
N VAL A 398 12.82 2.70 -6.45
CA VAL A 398 12.86 4.16 -6.39
C VAL A 398 12.00 4.70 -5.26
N GLU A 399 10.80 4.13 -5.05
CA GLU A 399 9.94 4.56 -3.95
C GLU A 399 10.55 4.23 -2.58
N LEU A 400 11.09 3.03 -2.41
CA LEU A 400 11.89 2.67 -1.23
C LEU A 400 13.04 3.65 -1.01
N PHE A 401 13.73 4.04 -2.08
CA PHE A 401 14.82 5.00 -2.00
C PHE A 401 14.33 6.38 -1.53
N ARG A 402 13.19 6.85 -2.04
CA ARG A 402 12.57 8.12 -1.60
C ARG A 402 12.13 8.07 -0.14
N GLU A 403 11.52 6.97 0.30
CA GLU A 403 11.14 6.77 1.70
C GLU A 403 12.36 6.80 2.62
N LEU A 404 13.45 6.14 2.23
CA LEU A 404 14.70 6.19 2.99
C LEU A 404 15.29 7.61 3.02
N SER A 405 15.32 8.31 1.88
CA SER A 405 15.77 9.70 1.78
C SER A 405 14.98 10.62 2.71
N ALA A 406 13.65 10.46 2.79
CA ALA A 406 12.81 11.22 3.70
C ALA A 406 13.10 10.92 5.19
N GLN A 407 13.52 9.69 5.52
CA GLN A 407 13.80 9.28 6.90
C GLN A 407 15.19 9.66 7.41
N VAL A 408 16.23 9.50 6.56
CA VAL A 408 17.63 9.68 6.98
C VAL A 408 18.32 10.90 6.36
N GLY A 409 17.66 11.61 5.45
CA GLY A 409 18.20 12.73 4.70
C GLY A 409 18.87 12.29 3.37
N GLY A 410 19.40 13.27 2.64
CA GLY A 410 19.94 13.09 1.29
C GLY A 410 21.41 12.65 1.19
N ASP A 411 22.09 12.35 2.31
CA ASP A 411 23.51 11.96 2.27
C ASP A 411 23.70 10.62 1.51
N PRO A 412 24.48 10.61 0.41
CA PRO A 412 24.67 9.41 -0.42
C PRO A 412 25.23 8.20 0.33
N ILE A 413 26.15 8.40 1.28
CA ILE A 413 26.82 7.33 2.03
C ILE A 413 25.83 6.72 3.02
N VAL A 414 25.10 7.56 3.76
CA VAL A 414 24.07 7.11 4.71
C VAL A 414 22.99 6.31 3.99
N LEU A 415 22.50 6.80 2.84
CA LEU A 415 21.50 6.10 2.04
C LEU A 415 22.00 4.75 1.52
N ALA A 416 23.22 4.72 0.98
CA ALA A 416 23.84 3.49 0.52
C ALA A 416 24.07 2.47 1.67
N ASP A 417 24.45 2.94 2.86
CA ASP A 417 24.60 2.07 4.04
C ASP A 417 23.26 1.55 4.53
N ARG A 418 22.20 2.37 4.52
CA ARG A 418 20.84 1.92 4.85
C ARG A 418 20.34 0.84 3.90
N LEU A 419 20.53 1.01 2.60
CA LEU A 419 20.18 -0.03 1.62
C LEU A 419 20.93 -1.34 1.86
N ARG A 420 22.24 -1.26 2.15
CA ARG A 420 23.05 -2.45 2.47
C ARG A 420 22.62 -3.11 3.77
N ASP A 421 22.38 -2.34 4.81
CA ASP A 421 21.85 -2.81 6.11
C ASP A 421 20.53 -3.56 5.91
N LEU A 422 19.63 -3.01 5.08
CA LEU A 422 18.38 -3.67 4.74
C LEU A 422 18.67 -5.02 4.08
N ARG A 423 19.48 -5.06 3.02
CA ARG A 423 19.85 -6.29 2.32
C ARG A 423 20.43 -7.37 3.23
N GLU A 424 21.29 -7.00 4.17
CA GLU A 424 21.97 -7.94 5.08
C GLU A 424 21.08 -8.42 6.23
N ARG A 425 20.18 -7.57 6.73
CA ARG A 425 19.30 -7.89 7.86
C ARG A 425 18.00 -8.56 7.43
N SER A 426 17.49 -8.25 6.23
CA SER A 426 16.17 -8.68 5.78
C SER A 426 16.23 -9.96 4.95
N SER A 427 16.36 -11.12 5.60
CA SER A 427 16.00 -12.37 4.94
C SER A 427 14.48 -12.51 4.71
N GLN A 428 13.63 -11.59 5.22
CA GLN A 428 12.15 -11.70 5.16
C GLN A 428 11.32 -10.39 5.10
N SER A 429 11.87 -9.17 5.09
CA SER A 429 11.04 -7.94 5.34
C SER A 429 10.85 -6.94 4.19
N LEU A 430 11.60 -7.01 3.10
CA LEU A 430 11.38 -6.21 1.89
C LEU A 430 10.95 -7.13 0.75
N GLU A 431 9.76 -7.69 0.89
CA GLU A 431 9.14 -8.50 -0.18
C GLU A 431 8.71 -7.53 -1.31
N ALA A 432 9.09 -7.82 -2.55
CA ALA A 432 8.54 -7.09 -3.70
C ALA A 432 7.03 -7.34 -3.77
N SER A 433 6.27 -6.27 -4.04
CA SER A 433 4.81 -6.27 -4.05
C SER A 433 4.29 -5.98 -5.44
N THR A 434 4.06 -7.02 -6.24
CA THR A 434 3.49 -6.82 -7.57
C THR A 434 1.98 -6.65 -7.55
N ILE A 435 1.52 -5.60 -8.23
CA ILE A 435 0.11 -5.37 -8.51
C ILE A 435 -0.25 -6.27 -9.71
N PRO A 436 -1.17 -7.24 -9.55
CA PRO A 436 -1.46 -8.21 -10.59
C PRO A 436 -2.15 -7.60 -11.80
N GLN A 437 -1.83 -8.14 -12.98
CA GLN A 437 -2.78 -8.17 -14.09
C GLN A 437 -3.96 -9.07 -13.70
N SER A 438 -5.19 -8.69 -14.06
CA SER A 438 -6.41 -9.41 -13.65
C SER A 438 -6.52 -10.85 -14.18
N ASP A 439 -5.63 -11.27 -15.10
CA ASP A 439 -5.71 -12.56 -15.80
C ASP A 439 -4.38 -13.34 -15.78
N ALA A 440 -3.96 -13.81 -14.59
CA ALA A 440 -2.73 -14.56 -14.41
C ALA A 440 -2.89 -15.77 -13.46
N VAL A 441 -2.09 -16.82 -13.69
CA VAL A 441 -2.05 -18.03 -12.86
C VAL A 441 -1.41 -17.73 -11.51
N ARG A 442 -2.10 -18.04 -10.41
CA ARG A 442 -1.60 -17.72 -9.06
C ARG A 442 -0.69 -18.82 -8.52
N VAL A 443 0.56 -18.49 -8.23
CA VAL A 443 1.55 -19.38 -7.60
C VAL A 443 1.78 -18.93 -6.16
N MET A 444 1.37 -19.75 -5.20
CA MET A 444 1.43 -19.37 -3.78
C MET A 444 1.72 -20.55 -2.87
N THR A 445 1.99 -20.26 -1.59
CA THR A 445 2.15 -21.33 -0.60
C THR A 445 0.80 -21.85 -0.11
N ILE A 446 0.74 -23.10 0.35
CA ILE A 446 -0.46 -23.66 1.00
C ILE A 446 -0.90 -22.80 2.20
N HIS A 447 0.04 -22.16 2.90
CA HIS A 447 -0.26 -21.25 4.01
C HIS A 447 -0.95 -19.97 3.54
N SER A 448 -0.55 -19.44 2.39
CA SER A 448 -1.15 -18.24 1.79
C SER A 448 -2.55 -18.50 1.24
N SER A 449 -2.85 -19.74 0.81
CA SER A 449 -4.13 -20.07 0.19
C SER A 449 -5.28 -20.29 1.17
N LYS A 450 -5.02 -20.28 2.49
CA LYS A 450 -6.05 -20.51 3.49
C LYS A 450 -7.15 -19.44 3.38
N GLY A 451 -8.37 -19.89 3.09
CA GLY A 451 -9.53 -19.02 2.90
C GLY A 451 -9.82 -18.66 1.44
N LEU A 452 -8.86 -18.88 0.54
CA LEU A 452 -9.05 -18.74 -0.91
C LEU A 452 -9.63 -20.01 -1.52
N GLU A 453 -10.11 -19.91 -2.77
CA GLU A 453 -10.62 -20.99 -3.60
C GLU A 453 -10.32 -20.70 -5.08
N ALA A 454 -10.27 -21.78 -5.88
CA ALA A 454 -10.02 -21.71 -7.31
C ALA A 454 -10.66 -22.92 -8.01
N LYS A 455 -11.09 -22.74 -9.27
CA LYS A 455 -11.66 -23.84 -10.07
C LYS A 455 -10.68 -24.98 -10.24
N VAL A 456 -9.42 -24.65 -10.55
CA VAL A 456 -8.33 -25.61 -10.70
C VAL A 456 -7.25 -25.34 -9.66
N VAL A 457 -6.89 -26.37 -8.91
CA VAL A 457 -5.77 -26.33 -7.96
C VAL A 457 -4.72 -27.35 -8.32
N VAL A 458 -3.48 -26.90 -8.51
CA VAL A 458 -2.30 -27.75 -8.71
C VAL A 458 -1.53 -27.82 -7.41
N LEU A 459 -1.37 -29.01 -6.85
CA LEU A 459 -0.54 -29.25 -5.67
C LEU A 459 0.84 -29.73 -6.12
N ALA A 460 1.86 -28.88 -5.97
CA ALA A 460 3.22 -29.17 -6.41
C ALA A 460 4.16 -29.60 -5.26
N ASP A 461 5.26 -30.26 -5.61
CA ASP A 461 6.27 -30.82 -4.69
C ASP A 461 5.76 -31.83 -3.64
N LEU A 462 4.67 -32.58 -3.90
CA LEU A 462 4.02 -33.40 -2.86
C LEU A 462 4.88 -34.52 -2.27
N PHE A 463 5.85 -35.03 -3.03
CA PHE A 463 6.74 -36.15 -2.66
C PHE A 463 8.12 -35.68 -2.18
N SER A 464 8.21 -34.45 -1.69
CA SER A 464 9.41 -33.91 -1.07
C SER A 464 9.45 -34.25 0.42
N SER A 465 10.66 -34.34 0.98
CA SER A 465 10.89 -34.50 2.43
C SER A 465 11.08 -33.16 3.15
N ARG A 466 10.98 -32.04 2.42
CA ARG A 466 11.19 -30.68 2.96
C ARG A 466 10.09 -30.27 3.93
N GLN A 467 8.90 -30.85 3.81
CA GLN A 467 7.69 -30.48 4.54
C GLN A 467 7.66 -30.98 5.99
N THR A 468 8.31 -32.11 6.28
CA THR A 468 8.17 -32.82 7.56
C THR A 468 9.50 -33.07 8.27
N ASN A 469 10.63 -32.62 7.72
CA ASN A 469 11.93 -32.82 8.34
C ASN A 469 12.20 -31.87 9.52
N MET A 470 13.23 -32.22 10.30
CA MET A 470 13.69 -31.54 11.51
C MET A 470 15.05 -30.87 11.35
N ARG A 471 15.45 -30.56 10.10
CA ARG A 471 16.83 -30.14 9.80
C ARG A 471 17.19 -28.81 10.49
N ASN A 472 16.26 -27.86 10.52
CA ASN A 472 16.49 -26.55 11.13
C ASN A 472 16.66 -26.66 12.66
N GLU A 473 15.83 -27.46 13.33
CA GLU A 473 15.93 -27.72 14.76
C GLU A 473 17.22 -28.48 15.11
N GLN A 474 17.63 -29.42 14.25
CA GLN A 474 18.89 -30.15 14.42
C GLN A 474 20.12 -29.24 14.23
N ASN A 475 20.07 -28.33 13.26
CA ASN A 475 21.15 -27.38 12.98
C ASN A 475 21.25 -26.29 14.04
N SER A 476 20.12 -25.71 14.46
CA SER A 476 20.04 -24.73 15.55
C SER A 476 20.29 -25.35 16.91
N ARG A 477 20.16 -26.68 17.03
CA ARG A 477 20.35 -27.46 18.25
C ARG A 477 19.43 -26.99 19.38
N LEU A 478 18.25 -26.51 19.01
CA LEU A 478 17.26 -25.95 19.91
C LEU A 478 15.86 -26.33 19.39
N ILE A 479 15.02 -26.80 20.30
CA ILE A 479 13.59 -27.02 20.07
C ILE A 479 12.85 -26.16 21.08
N VAL A 480 11.92 -25.35 20.60
CA VAL A 480 11.01 -24.56 21.42
C VAL A 480 9.58 -24.93 21.03
N GLY A 481 8.90 -25.66 21.90
CA GLY A 481 7.48 -25.92 21.82
C GLY A 481 6.72 -25.25 22.98
N PRO A 482 5.39 -25.21 22.93
CA PRO A 482 4.58 -24.60 23.98
C PRO A 482 4.70 -25.30 25.33
N GLU A 483 4.82 -26.63 25.33
CA GLU A 483 4.91 -27.41 26.57
C GLU A 483 6.35 -27.54 27.07
N ILE A 484 7.32 -27.49 26.16
CA ILE A 484 8.72 -27.81 26.47
C ILE A 484 9.69 -27.10 25.54
N PHE A 485 10.82 -26.66 26.11
CA PHE A 485 12.00 -26.27 25.35
C PHE A 485 13.15 -27.20 25.69
N ALA A 486 14.01 -27.48 24.71
CA ALA A 486 15.18 -28.32 24.89
C ALA A 486 16.34 -27.83 24.02
N GLY A 487 17.51 -27.66 24.63
CA GLY A 487 18.77 -27.47 23.91
C GLY A 487 19.49 -28.80 23.71
N HIS A 488 20.27 -28.90 22.63
CA HIS A 488 21.16 -30.01 22.35
C HIS A 488 22.59 -29.48 22.28
N PRO A 489 23.24 -29.05 23.36
CA PRO A 489 24.59 -28.48 23.27
C PRO A 489 25.59 -29.51 22.69
N LYS A 490 26.59 -29.05 21.92
CA LYS A 490 27.75 -29.88 21.51
C LYS A 490 28.98 -29.42 22.31
N PRO A 491 29.10 -29.82 23.59
CA PRO A 491 30.21 -29.34 24.41
C PRO A 491 31.58 -29.80 23.91
N TRP A 492 31.66 -30.87 23.12
CA TRP A 492 32.90 -31.44 22.60
C TRP A 492 32.93 -31.47 21.07
N PRO A 493 33.84 -30.75 20.39
CA PRO A 493 33.92 -30.73 18.92
C PRO A 493 34.22 -32.09 18.29
N SER A 494 35.10 -32.88 18.92
CA SER A 494 35.62 -34.16 18.44
C SER A 494 34.85 -35.40 18.96
N GLY A 495 33.90 -35.22 19.88
CA GLY A 495 33.12 -36.30 20.49
C GLY A 495 31.73 -36.50 19.87
N LYS A 496 31.11 -37.66 20.14
CA LYS A 496 29.67 -37.85 19.90
C LYS A 496 28.90 -36.85 20.77
N THR A 497 27.86 -36.24 20.18
CA THR A 497 27.00 -35.33 20.94
C THR A 497 26.21 -36.13 21.99
N PRO A 498 26.18 -35.70 23.25
CA PRO A 498 25.33 -36.33 24.26
C PRO A 498 23.86 -36.00 23.96
N ILE A 499 23.04 -37.04 23.84
CA ILE A 499 21.59 -36.90 23.68
C ILE A 499 20.97 -36.96 25.08
N SER A 500 20.32 -35.88 25.52
CA SER A 500 19.62 -35.85 26.79
C SER A 500 18.21 -36.41 26.65
N ALA A 501 17.68 -37.01 27.72
CA ALA A 501 16.29 -37.49 27.73
C ALA A 501 15.28 -36.36 27.43
N LEU A 502 15.59 -35.13 27.85
CA LEU A 502 14.81 -33.94 27.56
C LEU A 502 14.78 -33.63 26.06
N TRP A 503 15.93 -33.69 25.39
CA TRP A 503 16.03 -33.49 23.95
C TRP A 503 15.27 -34.55 23.17
N ASP A 504 15.40 -35.83 23.56
CA ASP A 504 14.67 -36.93 22.91
C ASP A 504 13.15 -36.78 23.08
N HIS A 505 12.69 -36.40 24.27
CA HIS A 505 11.28 -36.16 24.53
C HIS A 505 10.73 -34.97 23.73
N ALA A 506 11.44 -33.83 23.74
CA ALA A 506 11.07 -32.66 22.95
C ALA A 506 11.08 -32.96 21.44
N THR A 507 12.05 -33.74 20.96
CA THR A 507 12.12 -34.18 19.56
C THR A 507 10.93 -35.06 19.18
N LEU A 508 10.52 -35.99 20.05
CA LEU A 508 9.37 -36.86 19.81
C LEU A 508 8.07 -36.04 19.73
N LEU A 509 7.85 -35.14 20.69
CA LEU A 509 6.67 -34.29 20.75
C LEU A 509 6.58 -33.34 19.55
N HIS A 510 7.67 -32.64 19.24
CA HIS A 510 7.72 -31.71 18.11
C HIS A 510 7.52 -32.43 16.77
N ARG A 511 8.10 -33.62 16.60
CA ARG A 511 7.87 -34.46 15.42
C ARG A 511 6.40 -34.87 15.29
N ALA A 512 5.76 -35.26 16.40
CA ALA A 512 4.34 -35.59 16.42
C ALA A 512 3.46 -34.40 16.01
N ARG A 513 3.77 -33.19 16.50
CA ARG A 513 3.10 -31.94 16.12
C ARG A 513 3.30 -31.59 14.65
N LYS A 514 4.54 -31.63 14.13
CA LYS A 514 4.83 -31.42 12.69
C LYS A 514 4.10 -32.42 11.80
N ASN A 515 4.04 -33.69 12.20
CA ASN A 515 3.29 -34.72 11.47
C ASN A 515 1.79 -34.39 11.41
N ALA A 516 1.20 -33.98 12.55
CA ALA A 516 -0.21 -33.58 12.63
C ALA A 516 -0.50 -32.31 11.81
N GLU A 517 0.43 -31.35 11.77
CA GLU A 517 0.34 -30.14 10.92
C GLU A 517 0.45 -30.47 9.43
N ALA A 518 1.37 -31.35 9.04
CA ALA A 518 1.53 -31.77 7.63
C ALA A 518 0.26 -32.42 7.06
N ARG A 519 -0.46 -33.21 7.86
CA ARG A 519 -1.77 -33.77 7.49
C ARG A 519 -2.81 -32.67 7.25
N ARG A 520 -2.85 -31.67 8.13
CA ARG A 520 -3.71 -30.48 7.97
C ARG A 520 -3.32 -29.65 6.76
N LEU A 521 -2.02 -29.56 6.42
CA LEU A 521 -1.56 -28.91 5.20
C LEU A 521 -2.10 -29.59 3.94
N LEU A 522 -2.04 -30.93 3.85
CA LEU A 522 -2.63 -31.65 2.71
C LEU A 522 -4.15 -31.41 2.62
N TYR A 523 -4.85 -31.46 3.76
CA TYR A 523 -6.30 -31.17 3.82
C TYR A 523 -6.61 -29.75 3.33
N VAL A 524 -5.90 -28.73 3.83
CA VAL A 524 -6.09 -27.33 3.41
C VAL A 524 -5.86 -27.18 1.91
N ALA A 525 -4.76 -27.75 1.41
CA ALA A 525 -4.36 -27.63 0.02
C ALA A 525 -5.39 -28.24 -0.94
N ALA A 526 -5.81 -29.49 -0.69
CA ALA A 526 -6.79 -30.18 -1.53
C ALA A 526 -8.17 -29.51 -1.50
N THR A 527 -8.61 -29.03 -0.34
CA THR A 527 -9.93 -28.38 -0.17
C THR A 527 -10.02 -26.95 -0.73
N ARG A 528 -8.95 -26.45 -1.37
CA ARG A 528 -9.00 -25.20 -2.15
C ARG A 528 -9.66 -25.39 -3.52
N ALA A 529 -9.68 -26.61 -4.04
CA ALA A 529 -10.22 -26.93 -5.35
C ALA A 529 -11.76 -26.88 -5.36
N GLU A 530 -12.33 -26.17 -6.33
CA GLU A 530 -13.77 -26.23 -6.60
C GLU A 530 -14.11 -27.40 -7.53
N GLU A 531 -13.42 -27.52 -8.66
CA GLU A 531 -13.79 -28.48 -9.71
C GLU A 531 -12.71 -29.52 -9.97
N ARG A 532 -11.44 -29.07 -10.05
CA ARG A 532 -10.32 -29.91 -10.47
C ARG A 532 -9.14 -29.84 -9.51
N LEU A 533 -8.64 -31.01 -9.11
CA LEU A 533 -7.45 -31.17 -8.28
C LEU A 533 -6.36 -31.89 -9.08
N ILE A 534 -5.22 -31.22 -9.28
CA ILE A 534 -4.05 -31.77 -9.96
C ILE A 534 -2.96 -31.99 -8.93
N ILE A 535 -2.49 -33.21 -8.78
CA ILE A 535 -1.37 -33.55 -7.88
C ILE A 535 -0.12 -33.68 -8.73
N ALA A 536 0.96 -33.01 -8.35
CA ALA A 536 2.22 -33.05 -9.09
C ALA A 536 3.37 -33.60 -8.24
N GLY A 537 4.20 -34.40 -8.90
CA GLY A 537 5.39 -35.06 -8.35
C GLY A 537 5.20 -36.57 -8.22
N SER A 538 6.29 -37.28 -7.97
CA SER A 538 6.31 -38.74 -7.88
C SER A 538 7.23 -39.22 -6.74
N PRO A 539 7.02 -40.43 -6.19
CA PRO A 539 7.99 -41.07 -5.30
C PRO A 539 9.38 -41.18 -5.94
N LYS A 540 10.45 -41.09 -5.13
CA LYS A 540 11.81 -41.27 -5.65
C LYS A 540 12.01 -42.70 -6.15
N GLY A 541 12.60 -42.87 -7.33
CA GLY A 541 12.77 -44.13 -8.04
C GLY A 541 11.56 -44.53 -8.89
N THR A 542 10.67 -43.58 -9.19
CA THR A 542 9.55 -43.84 -10.11
C THR A 542 10.09 -44.03 -11.52
N GLU A 543 9.72 -45.10 -12.20
CA GLU A 543 10.24 -45.41 -13.53
C GLU A 543 9.11 -45.79 -14.49
N TRP A 544 9.33 -45.54 -15.79
CA TRP A 544 8.49 -46.11 -16.85
C TRP A 544 9.09 -47.44 -17.30
N VAL A 545 8.32 -48.52 -17.19
CA VAL A 545 8.71 -49.87 -17.61
C VAL A 545 7.82 -50.30 -18.78
N GLU A 546 8.43 -50.70 -19.89
CA GLU A 546 7.72 -51.18 -21.07
C GLU A 546 6.80 -52.38 -20.73
N GLU A 547 5.60 -52.43 -21.31
CA GLU A 547 4.55 -53.43 -21.06
C GLU A 547 3.91 -53.41 -19.65
N GLU A 548 4.55 -52.80 -18.67
CA GLU A 548 4.06 -52.73 -17.27
C GLU A 548 3.48 -51.35 -16.88
N GLY A 549 3.92 -50.27 -17.53
CA GLY A 549 3.49 -48.89 -17.24
C GLY A 549 4.41 -48.19 -16.23
N ILE A 550 3.83 -47.42 -15.31
CA ILE A 550 4.61 -46.72 -14.26
C ILE A 550 4.85 -47.68 -13.09
N LEU A 551 6.12 -47.89 -12.77
CA LEU A 551 6.56 -48.56 -11.55
C LEU A 551 6.78 -47.53 -10.45
N LEU A 552 5.98 -47.63 -9.37
CA LEU A 552 6.04 -46.73 -8.23
C LEU A 552 6.60 -47.43 -6.99
N PRO A 553 7.74 -46.98 -6.45
CA PRO A 553 8.23 -47.44 -5.17
C PRO A 553 7.27 -47.03 -4.03
N TRP A 554 6.79 -48.01 -3.26
CA TRP A 554 5.87 -47.77 -2.15
C TRP A 554 6.64 -47.55 -0.85
N THR A 555 6.65 -46.32 -0.36
CA THR A 555 7.33 -45.94 0.89
C THR A 555 6.42 -45.08 1.78
N TYR A 556 6.44 -45.34 3.08
CA TYR A 556 5.69 -44.60 4.09
C TYR A 556 6.51 -44.40 5.37
N ASP A 557 7.16 -43.25 5.51
CA ASP A 557 7.87 -42.91 6.75
C ASP A 557 6.89 -42.40 7.80
N LYS A 558 6.45 -43.27 8.73
CA LYS A 558 5.55 -42.86 9.83
C LYS A 558 6.11 -41.68 10.66
N LYS A 559 7.43 -41.53 10.77
CA LYS A 559 8.06 -40.46 11.58
C LYS A 559 8.00 -39.11 10.86
N ALA A 560 8.21 -39.09 9.55
CA ALA A 560 8.21 -37.89 8.73
C ALA A 560 7.60 -38.16 7.34
N PRO A 561 6.28 -38.45 7.26
CA PRO A 561 5.66 -38.81 6.01
C PRO A 561 5.59 -37.61 5.08
N GLN A 562 5.77 -37.84 3.80
CA GLN A 562 5.56 -36.82 2.76
C GLN A 562 4.07 -36.68 2.48
N LEU A 563 3.64 -35.52 1.97
CA LEU A 563 2.22 -35.30 1.66
C LEU A 563 1.71 -36.28 0.59
N GLY A 564 2.52 -36.54 -0.45
CA GLY A 564 2.23 -37.53 -1.49
C GLY A 564 2.14 -38.96 -0.94
N GLN A 565 2.99 -39.34 0.03
CA GLN A 565 2.89 -40.64 0.70
C GLN A 565 1.60 -40.78 1.51
N MET A 566 1.16 -39.71 2.19
CA MET A 566 -0.12 -39.69 2.90
C MET A 566 -1.29 -39.88 1.94
N TRP A 567 -1.27 -39.19 0.80
CA TRP A 567 -2.29 -39.32 -0.23
C TRP A 567 -2.34 -40.74 -0.81
N LEU A 568 -1.21 -41.31 -1.24
CA LEU A 568 -1.17 -42.67 -1.78
C LEU A 568 -1.65 -43.73 -0.78
N GLU A 569 -1.24 -43.63 0.49
CA GLU A 569 -1.72 -44.56 1.53
C GLU A 569 -3.24 -44.42 1.76
N SER A 570 -3.79 -43.20 1.64
CA SER A 570 -5.23 -43.00 1.74
C SER A 570 -6.01 -43.65 0.58
N LEU A 571 -5.44 -43.70 -0.63
CA LEU A 571 -6.02 -44.43 -1.77
C LEU A 571 -6.03 -45.94 -1.55
N ARG A 572 -4.90 -46.48 -1.04
CA ARG A 572 -4.76 -47.90 -0.69
C ARG A 572 -5.75 -48.30 0.40
N MET A 573 -5.85 -47.51 1.47
CA MET A 573 -6.78 -47.77 2.56
C MET A 573 -8.24 -47.66 2.11
N GLY A 574 -8.58 -46.64 1.32
CA GLY A 574 -9.93 -46.49 0.76
C GLY A 574 -10.35 -47.70 -0.08
N SER A 575 -9.45 -48.18 -0.95
CA SER A 575 -9.70 -49.38 -1.77
C SER A 575 -9.97 -50.61 -0.90
N TRP A 576 -9.20 -50.77 0.18
CA TRP A 576 -9.38 -51.88 1.11
C TRP A 576 -10.73 -51.81 1.85
N ARG A 577 -11.11 -50.64 2.37
CA ARG A 577 -12.40 -50.45 3.07
C ARG A 577 -13.60 -50.77 2.19
N ARG A 578 -13.48 -50.51 0.88
CA ARG A 578 -14.52 -50.80 -0.12
C ARG A 578 -14.43 -52.21 -0.73
N ASN A 579 -13.47 -53.03 -0.30
CA ASN A 579 -13.23 -54.38 -0.83
C ASN A 579 -12.89 -54.42 -2.34
N GLU A 580 -12.17 -53.41 -2.84
CA GLU A 580 -11.77 -53.26 -4.23
C GLU A 580 -10.47 -54.04 -4.53
N TYR A 581 -10.48 -55.37 -4.43
CA TYR A 581 -9.24 -56.19 -4.49
C TYR A 581 -8.46 -56.14 -5.81
N ASN A 582 -9.09 -55.71 -6.91
CA ASN A 582 -8.43 -55.49 -8.20
C ASN A 582 -7.80 -54.10 -8.34
N SER A 583 -7.88 -53.28 -7.29
CA SER A 583 -7.33 -51.94 -7.25
C SER A 583 -5.80 -51.96 -7.39
N PRO A 584 -5.21 -51.10 -8.25
CA PRO A 584 -3.76 -51.01 -8.40
C PRO A 584 -3.06 -50.43 -7.15
N TRP A 585 -3.82 -49.90 -6.19
CA TRP A 585 -3.31 -49.35 -4.94
C TRP A 585 -2.97 -50.44 -3.91
N LEU A 586 -3.67 -51.57 -3.96
CA LEU A 586 -3.51 -52.68 -3.02
C LEU A 586 -2.29 -53.54 -3.35
N SER A 587 -1.65 -54.05 -2.30
CA SER A 587 -0.69 -55.15 -2.43
C SER A 587 -1.43 -56.49 -2.50
N PRO A 588 -0.88 -57.53 -3.16
CA PRO A 588 -1.44 -58.88 -3.10
C PRO A 588 -1.64 -59.42 -1.67
N THR A 589 -0.87 -58.93 -0.70
CA THR A 589 -0.99 -59.31 0.72
C THR A 589 -2.17 -58.66 1.45
N ASP A 590 -2.77 -57.59 0.90
CA ASP A 590 -3.81 -56.79 1.57
C ASP A 590 -5.20 -57.47 1.51
N ALA A 591 -5.36 -58.54 0.73
CA ALA A 591 -6.65 -59.22 0.54
C ALA A 591 -7.21 -59.89 1.81
N HIS A 592 -6.37 -60.17 2.81
CA HIS A 592 -6.75 -60.96 3.99
C HIS A 592 -6.64 -60.23 5.33
N SER A 593 -6.09 -59.01 5.35
CA SER A 593 -5.90 -58.21 6.56
C SER A 593 -5.82 -56.73 6.23
N GLU A 594 -6.13 -55.87 7.22
CA GLU A 594 -5.97 -54.41 7.07
C GLU A 594 -4.54 -54.07 6.61
N PRO A 595 -4.38 -53.20 5.58
CA PRO A 595 -3.07 -52.78 5.10
C PRO A 595 -2.21 -52.23 6.23
N MET A 596 -1.02 -52.77 6.42
CA MET A 596 -0.04 -52.21 7.35
C MET A 596 0.79 -51.11 6.67
N LEU A 597 1.22 -50.12 7.47
CA LEU A 597 2.17 -49.11 7.03
C LEU A 597 3.53 -49.77 6.81
N VAL A 598 3.97 -49.82 5.56
CA VAL A 598 5.20 -50.50 5.14
C VAL A 598 6.12 -49.56 4.37
N ASN A 599 7.43 -49.78 4.56
CA ASN A 599 8.47 -49.19 3.74
C ASN A 599 9.03 -50.28 2.83
N GLY A 600 8.43 -50.48 1.66
CA GLY A 600 8.88 -51.48 0.69
C GLY A 600 7.79 -52.03 -0.22
N GLY A 601 8.24 -52.54 -1.36
CA GLY A 601 7.42 -53.06 -2.45
C GLY A 601 7.12 -51.99 -3.50
N ASP A 602 6.69 -52.44 -4.68
CA ASP A 602 6.38 -51.57 -5.80
C ASP A 602 4.90 -51.70 -6.19
N ARG A 603 4.36 -50.68 -6.88
CA ARG A 603 3.05 -50.72 -7.53
C ARG A 603 3.20 -50.46 -9.01
N LYS A 604 2.61 -51.34 -9.81
CA LYS A 604 2.55 -51.20 -11.26
C LYS A 604 1.24 -50.51 -11.60
N ILE A 605 1.32 -49.34 -12.23
CA ILE A 605 0.16 -48.55 -12.60
C ILE A 605 0.16 -48.34 -14.10
N CYS A 606 -0.93 -48.79 -14.74
CA CYS A 606 -1.21 -48.46 -16.13
C CYS A 606 -2.03 -47.15 -16.18
N PRO A 607 -1.48 -46.04 -16.72
CA PRO A 607 -2.18 -44.75 -16.79
C PRO A 607 -3.55 -44.84 -17.47
N ALA A 608 -3.66 -45.61 -18.55
CA ALA A 608 -4.92 -45.79 -19.27
C ALA A 608 -5.99 -46.54 -18.45
N SER A 609 -5.58 -47.46 -17.56
CA SER A 609 -6.51 -48.21 -16.71
C SER A 609 -7.08 -47.34 -15.58
N ILE A 610 -6.22 -46.58 -14.89
CA ILE A 610 -6.68 -45.68 -13.82
C ILE A 610 -7.46 -44.48 -14.35
N MET A 611 -7.28 -44.11 -15.62
CA MET A 611 -8.11 -43.09 -16.27
C MET A 611 -9.56 -43.57 -16.49
N GLU A 612 -9.79 -44.87 -16.65
CA GLU A 612 -11.15 -45.42 -16.79
C GLU A 612 -11.80 -45.66 -15.43
N ASP A 613 -11.05 -46.20 -14.48
CA ASP A 613 -11.49 -46.41 -13.10
C ASP A 613 -10.29 -46.41 -12.16
N ALA A 614 -10.19 -45.37 -11.33
CA ALA A 614 -9.14 -45.25 -10.34
C ALA A 614 -9.50 -45.88 -8.99
N TYR A 615 -10.62 -46.60 -8.87
CA TYR A 615 -11.06 -47.24 -7.62
C TYR A 615 -11.18 -46.22 -6.49
N LEU A 616 -11.95 -45.15 -6.74
CA LEU A 616 -12.13 -44.03 -5.81
C LEU A 616 -13.43 -44.06 -5.02
N GLY A 617 -14.30 -45.06 -5.25
CA GLY A 617 -15.54 -45.26 -4.49
C GLY A 617 -16.72 -44.35 -4.86
N CYS A 618 -16.60 -43.52 -5.90
CA CYS A 618 -17.70 -42.68 -6.38
C CYS A 618 -18.81 -43.47 -7.07
N ARG A 619 -20.03 -42.90 -7.08
CA ARG A 619 -21.22 -43.50 -7.73
C ARG A 619 -21.03 -43.80 -9.22
N ASN A 620 -20.18 -43.02 -9.89
CA ASN A 620 -19.75 -43.23 -11.27
C ASN A 620 -18.27 -43.62 -11.28
N LYS A 621 -17.86 -44.46 -12.24
CA LYS A 621 -16.44 -44.75 -12.50
C LYS A 621 -15.69 -43.44 -12.70
N THR A 622 -14.85 -43.12 -11.73
CA THR A 622 -14.09 -41.87 -11.69
C THR A 622 -12.63 -42.25 -11.87
N GLY A 623 -12.02 -41.72 -12.93
CA GLY A 623 -10.62 -41.96 -13.24
C GLY A 623 -9.68 -40.90 -12.69
N ILE A 624 -8.39 -41.20 -12.75
CA ILE A 624 -7.29 -40.24 -12.57
C ILE A 624 -6.55 -40.12 -13.89
N ILE A 625 -6.45 -38.91 -14.43
CA ILE A 625 -5.62 -38.64 -15.61
C ILE A 625 -4.17 -38.55 -15.16
N MET A 626 -3.30 -39.42 -15.69
CA MET A 626 -1.89 -39.47 -15.29
C MET A 626 -0.97 -39.01 -16.43
N LEU A 627 -0.28 -37.89 -16.21
CA LEU A 627 0.61 -37.21 -17.17
C LEU A 627 2.06 -37.38 -16.71
N HIS A 628 2.86 -38.11 -17.48
CA HIS A 628 4.22 -38.54 -17.06
C HIS A 628 5.34 -38.08 -18.00
N HIS A 629 5.00 -37.52 -19.16
CA HIS A 629 5.96 -37.12 -20.19
C HIS A 629 5.44 -35.93 -21.02
N PRO A 630 6.29 -35.03 -21.57
CA PRO A 630 5.84 -33.94 -22.43
C PRO A 630 5.04 -34.41 -23.65
N GLU A 631 5.29 -35.62 -24.13
CA GLU A 631 4.49 -36.24 -25.18
C GLU A 631 3.02 -36.44 -24.78
N CYS A 632 2.61 -36.31 -23.53
CA CYS A 632 1.20 -36.38 -23.13
C CYS A 632 0.37 -35.19 -23.65
N PHE A 633 1.00 -34.14 -24.18
CA PHE A 633 0.34 -32.94 -24.69
C PHE A 633 0.35 -32.92 -26.23
N THR A 634 -0.82 -32.77 -26.86
CA THR A 634 -0.94 -32.64 -28.32
C THR A 634 -0.61 -31.20 -28.74
N GLY A 635 0.01 -31.01 -29.92
CA GLY A 635 0.32 -29.66 -30.45
C GLY A 635 1.77 -29.20 -30.29
N LEU A 636 2.65 -30.01 -29.67
CA LEU A 636 4.11 -29.83 -29.69
C LEU A 636 4.70 -30.24 -31.06
N GLY A 637 4.12 -29.79 -32.17
CA GLY A 637 4.49 -30.21 -33.52
C GLY A 637 5.99 -30.06 -33.79
N SER A 638 6.55 -30.97 -34.57
CA SER A 638 7.99 -31.06 -34.90
C SER A 638 8.61 -29.79 -35.53
N ASP A 639 7.80 -28.79 -35.90
CA ASP A 639 8.20 -27.56 -36.59
C ASP A 639 7.92 -26.25 -35.81
N ALA A 640 7.41 -26.32 -34.58
CA ALA A 640 7.21 -25.12 -33.75
C ALA A 640 8.13 -25.20 -32.52
N ASN A 641 9.17 -24.36 -32.47
CA ASN A 641 9.96 -24.13 -31.25
C ASN A 641 9.02 -23.55 -30.18
N VAL A 642 8.44 -24.43 -29.37
CA VAL A 642 7.55 -24.08 -28.25
C VAL A 642 8.29 -23.28 -27.19
N PHE A 643 9.60 -23.46 -27.11
CA PHE A 643 10.48 -22.79 -26.15
C PHE A 643 11.49 -21.93 -26.90
N THR A 644 11.68 -20.71 -26.43
CA THR A 644 12.76 -19.83 -26.89
C THR A 644 13.90 -19.90 -25.89
N THR A 645 15.12 -20.16 -26.34
CA THR A 645 16.27 -20.14 -25.43
C THR A 645 16.63 -18.71 -25.03
N PRO A 646 17.32 -18.48 -23.89
CA PRO A 646 17.72 -17.14 -23.48
C PRO A 646 18.53 -16.39 -24.56
N ILE A 647 19.39 -17.10 -25.32
CA ILE A 647 20.15 -16.46 -26.41
C ILE A 647 19.24 -16.06 -27.57
N GLN A 648 18.27 -16.89 -27.94
CA GLN A 648 17.29 -16.57 -28.97
C GLN A 648 16.40 -15.39 -28.56
N GLN A 649 16.00 -15.31 -27.29
CA GLN A 649 15.24 -14.17 -26.77
C GLN A 649 16.05 -12.87 -26.88
N VAL A 650 17.34 -12.91 -26.49
CA VAL A 650 18.25 -11.76 -26.64
C VAL A 650 18.40 -11.36 -28.11
N GLU A 651 18.55 -12.32 -29.01
CA GLU A 651 18.62 -12.05 -30.46
C GLU A 651 17.33 -11.49 -31.04
N ILE A 652 16.16 -11.97 -30.58
CA ILE A 652 14.85 -11.42 -30.97
C ILE A 652 14.73 -9.97 -30.50
N ILE A 653 15.14 -9.66 -29.26
CA ILE A 653 15.13 -8.31 -28.70
C ILE A 653 16.10 -7.39 -29.45
N ASP A 654 17.33 -7.83 -29.73
CA ASP A 654 18.32 -7.07 -30.52
C ASP A 654 17.83 -6.83 -31.96
N THR A 655 17.23 -7.84 -32.59
CA THR A 655 16.66 -7.69 -33.94
C THR A 655 15.51 -6.70 -33.94
N ALA A 656 14.59 -6.79 -32.97
CA ALA A 656 13.48 -5.86 -32.83
C ALA A 656 13.95 -4.43 -32.57
N SER A 657 14.95 -4.23 -31.71
CA SER A 657 15.49 -2.90 -31.40
C SER A 657 16.17 -2.26 -32.63
N ARG A 658 16.90 -3.03 -33.44
CA ARG A 658 17.49 -2.56 -34.70
C ARG A 658 16.45 -2.18 -35.76
N ILE A 659 15.38 -2.97 -35.92
CA ILE A 659 14.30 -2.68 -36.88
C ILE A 659 13.56 -1.39 -36.51
N ILE A 660 13.37 -1.11 -35.22
CA ILE A 660 12.73 0.11 -34.75
C ILE A 660 13.57 1.34 -35.10
N ILE A 661 14.90 1.26 -35.01
CA ILE A 661 15.82 2.37 -35.36
C ILE A 661 15.76 2.73 -36.86
N GLU A 662 15.51 1.77 -37.75
CA GLU A 662 15.40 2.03 -39.20
C GLU A 662 14.10 2.73 -39.61
N LYS A 663 13.05 2.65 -38.78
CA LYS A 663 11.87 3.50 -38.91
C LYS A 663 12.14 4.80 -38.18
N ASP A 664 12.56 5.82 -38.93
CA ASP A 664 12.76 7.22 -38.52
C ASP A 664 11.48 7.78 -37.85
N HIS A 665 11.21 7.36 -36.61
CA HIS A 665 10.19 7.91 -35.77
C HIS A 665 10.77 9.19 -35.19
N ARG A 666 10.60 10.28 -35.93
CA ARG A 666 10.47 11.58 -35.27
C ARG A 666 9.44 11.36 -34.15
N PRO A 667 9.78 11.60 -32.87
CA PRO A 667 8.82 11.49 -31.80
C PRO A 667 7.62 12.33 -32.22
N VAL A 668 6.46 11.70 -32.29
CA VAL A 668 5.21 12.43 -32.41
C VAL A 668 5.13 13.19 -31.10
N ILE A 669 5.56 14.45 -31.10
CA ILE A 669 5.35 15.38 -29.99
C ILE A 669 3.85 15.28 -29.74
N PRO A 670 3.42 14.69 -28.61
CA PRO A 670 2.00 14.63 -28.30
C PRO A 670 1.48 16.07 -28.42
N GLU A 671 0.35 16.27 -29.09
CA GLU A 671 -0.29 17.59 -29.06
C GLU A 671 -0.35 18.03 -27.60
N PRO A 672 0.14 19.24 -27.26
CA PRO A 672 0.26 19.66 -25.88
C PRO A 672 -1.10 19.52 -25.22
N ILE A 673 -1.22 18.50 -24.38
CA ILE A 673 -2.42 18.29 -23.57
C ILE A 673 -2.46 19.52 -22.69
N SER A 674 -3.43 20.41 -22.93
CA SER A 674 -3.63 21.63 -22.16
C SER A 674 -4.09 21.23 -20.75
N TYR A 675 -3.14 20.79 -19.94
CA TYR A 675 -3.32 20.69 -18.51
C TYR A 675 -3.34 22.12 -17.98
N SER A 676 -4.46 22.54 -17.41
CA SER A 676 -4.49 23.73 -16.56
C SER A 676 -3.69 23.40 -15.29
N THR A 677 -2.39 23.67 -15.29
CA THR A 677 -1.60 23.68 -14.06
C THR A 677 -2.19 24.73 -13.12
N ILE A 678 -2.20 24.42 -11.82
CA ILE A 678 -2.66 25.32 -10.77
C ILE A 678 -1.50 25.51 -9.80
N VAL A 679 -1.14 26.77 -9.56
CA VAL A 679 -0.11 27.14 -8.59
C VAL A 679 -0.80 27.64 -7.33
N ARG A 680 -0.39 27.14 -6.16
CA ARG A 680 -0.93 27.61 -4.86
C ARG A 680 0.05 28.57 -4.22
N ALA A 681 -0.45 29.71 -3.74
CA ALA A 681 0.34 30.70 -3.03
C ALA A 681 -0.34 31.10 -1.71
N ASN A 682 0.45 31.45 -0.70
CA ASN A 682 -0.06 31.90 0.59
C ASN A 682 -0.16 33.44 0.64
N PRO A 683 -1.36 34.02 0.87
CA PRO A 683 -1.55 35.46 0.95
C PRO A 683 -0.63 36.20 1.93
N SER A 684 -0.32 35.60 3.08
CA SER A 684 0.46 36.26 4.14
C SER A 684 1.93 36.47 3.76
N LYS A 685 2.44 35.67 2.82
CA LYS A 685 3.84 35.72 2.38
C LYS A 685 4.07 36.63 1.16
N LEU A 686 3.01 37.05 0.46
CA LEU A 686 3.10 37.93 -0.72
C LEU A 686 3.97 39.18 -0.49
N PRO A 687 3.87 39.90 0.65
CA PRO A 687 4.74 41.05 0.90
C PRO A 687 6.22 40.67 0.94
N SER A 688 6.54 39.54 1.57
CA SER A 688 7.92 39.02 1.62
C SER A 688 8.40 38.60 0.24
N TYR A 689 7.54 37.97 -0.56
CA TYR A 689 7.89 37.52 -1.90
C TYR A 689 8.22 38.69 -2.84
N PHE A 690 7.51 39.80 -2.70
CA PHE A 690 7.79 41.00 -3.47
C PHE A 690 9.05 41.73 -2.98
N ASP A 691 9.21 41.88 -1.67
CA ASP A 691 10.32 42.64 -1.09
C ASP A 691 11.65 41.86 -1.20
N CYS A 692 11.61 40.52 -1.24
CA CYS A 692 12.77 39.65 -1.42
C CYS A 692 12.45 38.49 -2.41
N PRO A 693 12.59 38.72 -3.73
CA PRO A 693 12.44 37.66 -4.74
C PRO A 693 13.40 36.48 -4.54
N ARG A 694 14.60 36.75 -3.99
CA ARG A 694 15.59 35.71 -3.65
C ARG A 694 15.10 34.77 -2.54
N CYS A 695 14.47 35.32 -1.50
CA CYS A 695 13.89 34.54 -0.41
C CYS A 695 12.72 33.69 -0.91
N HIS A 696 11.91 34.26 -1.81
CA HIS A 696 10.83 33.54 -2.48
C HIS A 696 11.35 32.37 -3.33
N TRP A 697 12.43 32.58 -4.08
CA TRP A 697 13.08 31.51 -4.83
C TRP A 697 13.57 30.37 -3.92
N MET A 698 14.21 30.70 -2.79
CA MET A 698 14.67 29.70 -1.82
C MET A 698 13.51 28.88 -1.25
N GLU A 699 12.37 29.51 -0.99
CA GLU A 699 11.19 28.80 -0.49
C GLU A 699 10.58 27.87 -1.56
N VAL A 700 10.45 28.35 -2.79
CA VAL A 700 9.77 27.62 -3.87
C VAL A 700 10.66 26.53 -4.49
N ARG A 701 11.98 26.76 -4.61
CA ARG A 701 12.91 25.88 -5.33
C ARG A 701 13.91 25.16 -4.44
N ALA A 702 14.36 25.80 -3.35
CA ALA A 702 15.31 25.18 -2.42
C ALA A 702 14.63 24.55 -1.19
N GLY A 703 13.32 24.73 -1.01
CA GLY A 703 12.57 24.18 0.13
C GLY A 703 12.97 24.79 1.48
N LEU A 704 13.59 25.98 1.49
CA LEU A 704 14.04 26.66 2.71
C LEU A 704 13.00 27.67 3.16
N GLU A 705 12.52 27.56 4.40
CA GLU A 705 11.57 28.53 4.96
C GLU A 705 12.24 29.90 5.21
N SER A 706 11.51 30.99 4.93
CA SER A 706 12.00 32.36 5.03
C SER A 706 12.43 32.78 6.45
N SER A 707 11.97 32.10 7.51
CA SER A 707 12.37 32.37 8.89
C SER A 707 13.84 32.04 9.19
N THR A 708 14.52 31.36 8.26
CA THR A 708 15.92 30.94 8.40
C THR A 708 16.93 31.95 7.85
N THR A 709 16.47 33.00 7.18
CA THR A 709 17.33 34.05 6.60
C THR A 709 17.34 35.29 7.48
N MET A 710 18.32 35.39 8.38
CA MET A 710 18.49 36.61 9.20
C MET A 710 19.09 37.73 8.36
N THR A 711 18.47 38.91 8.38
CA THR A 711 19.16 40.12 7.95
C THR A 711 20.11 40.56 9.06
N ASN A 712 21.30 41.05 8.73
CA ASN A 712 22.28 41.53 9.72
C ASN A 712 21.73 42.62 10.66
N ASP A 713 20.65 43.31 10.28
CA ASP A 713 19.95 44.30 11.10
C ASP A 713 19.16 43.69 12.28
N ASP A 714 18.69 42.44 12.18
CA ASP A 714 17.90 41.81 13.25
C ASP A 714 18.75 41.43 14.48
N SER A 715 20.08 41.41 14.34
CA SER A 715 21.01 41.14 15.44
C SER A 715 21.18 42.34 16.40
N GLN A 716 20.81 43.56 15.99
CA GLN A 716 20.97 44.77 16.81
C GLN A 716 19.70 45.23 17.54
N ASN A 717 18.53 44.69 17.21
CA ASN A 717 17.24 45.09 17.81
C ASN A 717 16.62 44.01 18.70
N ARG A 718 17.41 43.40 19.60
CA ARG A 718 16.85 42.80 20.83
C ARG A 718 16.48 43.91 21.81
N HIS A 719 15.51 44.75 21.43
CA HIS A 719 14.81 45.57 22.42
C HIS A 719 14.01 44.61 23.32
N GLU A 720 14.23 44.68 24.63
CA GLU A 720 13.32 44.09 25.62
C GLU A 720 11.89 44.48 25.23
N HIS A 721 11.07 43.51 24.82
CA HIS A 721 9.68 43.78 24.47
C HIS A 721 8.98 44.38 25.69
N SER A 722 8.66 45.67 25.64
CA SER A 722 8.05 46.45 26.74
C SER A 722 6.73 45.83 27.25
N LEU A 723 6.05 45.07 26.39
CA LEU A 723 4.78 44.36 26.60
C LEU A 723 4.93 42.90 27.09
N SER A 724 6.14 42.35 27.23
CA SER A 724 6.42 40.94 27.59
C SER A 724 5.82 39.86 26.67
N VAL A 725 5.23 40.27 25.53
CA VAL A 725 4.60 39.43 24.50
C VAL A 725 5.11 39.91 23.14
N ASP A 726 5.30 38.99 22.20
CA ASP A 726 5.71 39.37 20.85
C ASP A 726 4.58 40.12 20.10
N PRO A 727 4.90 41.01 19.16
CA PRO A 727 3.90 41.83 18.46
C PRO A 727 2.82 41.04 17.70
N ALA A 728 3.12 39.83 17.23
CA ALA A 728 2.16 39.01 16.48
C ALA A 728 1.11 38.41 17.42
N THR A 729 1.54 37.87 18.56
CA THR A 729 0.62 37.38 19.60
C THR A 729 -0.24 38.51 20.15
N PHE A 730 0.31 39.71 20.38
CA PHE A 730 -0.49 40.87 20.79
C PHE A 730 -1.51 41.27 19.71
N GLY A 731 -1.11 41.26 18.43
CA GLY A 731 -2.01 41.50 17.29
C GLY A 731 -3.19 40.54 17.28
N ASN A 732 -2.95 39.24 17.47
CA ASN A 732 -4.01 38.21 17.53
C ASN A 732 -4.99 38.44 18.69
N VAL A 733 -4.48 38.84 19.86
CA VAL A 733 -5.33 39.20 21.02
C VAL A 733 -6.28 40.35 20.65
N PHE A 734 -5.76 41.40 20.03
CA PHE A 734 -6.59 42.55 19.66
C PHE A 734 -7.56 42.25 18.50
N HIS A 735 -7.14 41.45 17.53
CA HIS A 735 -8.02 40.89 16.49
C HIS A 735 -9.19 40.14 17.10
N ARG A 736 -8.93 39.27 18.08
CA ARG A 736 -9.96 38.55 18.81
C ARG A 736 -10.91 39.49 19.56
N ILE A 737 -10.40 40.54 20.21
CA ILE A 737 -11.24 41.55 20.87
C ILE A 737 -12.20 42.22 19.88
N ILE A 738 -11.74 42.57 18.69
CA ILE A 738 -12.60 43.13 17.64
C ILE A 738 -13.59 42.08 17.13
N GLU A 739 -13.16 40.83 16.92
CA GLU A 739 -14.00 39.73 16.41
C GLU A 739 -15.24 39.47 17.29
N ILE A 740 -15.05 39.32 18.61
CA ILE A 740 -16.15 39.04 19.55
C ILE A 740 -16.78 40.29 20.15
N GLY A 741 -16.14 41.46 19.97
CA GLY A 741 -16.57 42.73 20.56
C GLY A 741 -17.27 43.69 19.60
N ILE A 742 -17.04 43.60 18.29
CA ILE A 742 -17.61 44.55 17.32
C ILE A 742 -19.15 44.46 17.26
N GLY A 743 -19.80 45.62 17.36
CA GLY A 743 -21.25 45.72 17.21
C GLY A 743 -21.69 45.48 15.76
N ASN A 744 -22.96 45.13 15.56
CA ASN A 744 -23.57 45.05 14.24
C ASN A 744 -24.92 45.76 14.29
N PRO A 745 -25.11 46.87 13.56
CA PRO A 745 -26.35 47.64 13.64
C PRO A 745 -27.52 46.91 12.96
N GLY A 746 -27.22 45.93 12.11
CA GLY A 746 -28.19 45.30 11.22
C GLY A 746 -28.76 46.26 10.18
N PRO A 747 -29.62 45.76 9.28
CA PRO A 747 -30.08 46.50 8.10
C PRO A 747 -31.19 47.51 8.39
N GLY A 748 -31.63 47.64 9.64
CA GLY A 748 -32.79 48.46 10.01
C GLY A 748 -34.14 47.87 9.56
N GLN A 749 -35.21 48.68 9.63
CA GLN A 749 -36.60 48.22 9.42
C GLN A 749 -36.94 47.87 7.96
N ASN A 750 -36.20 48.42 6.99
CA ASN A 750 -36.47 48.23 5.55
C ASN A 750 -35.72 47.02 4.95
N GLY A 751 -34.90 46.31 5.75
CA GLY A 751 -34.01 45.25 5.25
C GLY A 751 -32.82 45.81 4.46
N PRO A 752 -31.82 44.97 4.13
CA PRO A 752 -30.61 45.43 3.45
C PRO A 752 -30.91 45.78 1.99
N SER A 753 -30.22 46.79 1.46
CA SER A 753 -30.34 47.26 0.06
C SER A 753 -30.16 46.14 -0.97
N THR A 754 -29.33 45.14 -0.65
CA THR A 754 -29.16 43.89 -1.40
C THR A 754 -29.19 42.71 -0.41
N PRO A 755 -29.76 41.53 -0.75
CA PRO A 755 -29.81 40.39 0.15
C PRO A 755 -28.46 40.03 0.78
N LEU A 756 -28.46 39.80 2.09
CA LEU A 756 -27.31 39.36 2.89
C LEU A 756 -27.68 38.12 3.72
N PRO A 757 -26.74 37.19 3.96
CA PRO A 757 -26.96 36.07 4.87
C PRO A 757 -27.28 36.56 6.29
N LYS A 758 -28.06 35.78 7.04
CA LYS A 758 -28.44 36.12 8.43
C LYS A 758 -27.24 36.43 9.32
N SER A 759 -26.11 35.76 9.11
CA SER A 759 -24.87 36.00 9.86
C SER A 759 -24.30 37.42 9.71
N TRP A 760 -24.61 38.12 8.60
CA TRP A 760 -24.13 39.48 8.35
C TRP A 760 -25.02 40.57 8.94
N ILE A 761 -26.30 40.26 9.15
CA ILE A 761 -27.36 41.24 9.48
C ILE A 761 -27.91 41.07 10.90
N THR A 762 -27.41 40.09 11.65
CA THR A 762 -27.86 39.83 13.03
C THR A 762 -27.41 40.99 13.92
N PRO A 763 -28.34 41.74 14.54
CA PRO A 763 -27.97 42.87 15.37
C PRO A 763 -27.20 42.40 16.61
N THR A 764 -26.04 43.00 16.86
CA THR A 764 -25.22 42.77 18.06
C THR A 764 -24.84 44.10 18.68
N GLU A 765 -24.85 44.16 20.01
CA GLU A 765 -24.38 45.36 20.72
C GLU A 765 -22.87 45.53 20.59
N ASP A 766 -22.42 46.78 20.46
CA ASP A 766 -21.01 47.14 20.50
C ASP A 766 -20.42 46.88 21.89
N ARG A 767 -19.48 45.94 21.97
CA ARG A 767 -18.80 45.46 23.17
C ARG A 767 -17.28 45.57 23.06
N ILE A 768 -16.78 46.41 22.15
CA ILE A 768 -15.33 46.60 21.94
C ILE A 768 -14.65 47.07 23.23
N ASN A 769 -15.33 47.87 24.05
CA ASN A 769 -14.83 48.39 25.33
C ASN A 769 -15.24 47.53 26.55
N ASN A 770 -15.89 46.38 26.33
CA ASN A 770 -16.37 45.54 27.43
C ASN A 770 -15.22 44.73 28.06
N ILE A 771 -15.08 44.83 29.39
CA ILE A 771 -14.03 44.16 30.16
C ILE A 771 -14.11 42.63 30.05
N GLU A 772 -15.30 42.03 30.01
CA GLU A 772 -15.47 40.57 29.88
C GLU A 772 -15.00 40.06 28.51
N THR A 773 -15.21 40.85 27.44
CA THR A 773 -14.70 40.56 26.09
C THR A 773 -13.17 40.51 26.11
N HIS A 774 -12.53 41.51 26.72
CA HIS A 774 -11.07 41.59 26.85
C HIS A 774 -10.51 40.41 27.64
N GLN A 775 -11.12 40.10 28.80
CA GLN A 775 -10.74 38.95 29.61
C GLN A 775 -10.89 37.62 28.87
N THR A 776 -11.86 37.50 27.96
CA THR A 776 -12.04 36.30 27.16
C THR A 776 -10.90 36.12 26.16
N ALA A 777 -10.56 37.17 25.40
CA ALA A 777 -9.42 37.14 24.49
C ALA A 777 -8.09 36.86 25.21
N PHE A 778 -7.89 37.45 26.39
CA PHE A 778 -6.71 37.23 27.22
C PHE A 778 -6.58 35.77 27.68
N ARG A 779 -7.67 35.15 28.14
CA ARG A 779 -7.67 33.74 28.55
C ARG A 779 -7.39 32.77 27.41
N GLU A 780 -7.82 33.10 26.20
CA GLU A 780 -7.66 32.24 25.02
C GLU A 780 -6.23 32.30 24.44
N LEU A 781 -5.60 33.48 24.42
CA LEU A 781 -4.44 33.75 23.57
C LEU A 781 -3.16 34.22 24.31
N LEU A 782 -3.24 34.66 25.57
CA LEU A 782 -2.03 35.10 26.28
C LEU A 782 -1.24 33.92 26.89
N PRO A 783 0.09 33.89 26.73
CA PRO A 783 0.94 32.84 27.30
C PRO A 783 1.09 32.98 28.83
N PRO A 784 1.37 31.87 29.54
CA PRO A 784 1.62 31.86 30.99
C PRO A 784 2.95 32.56 31.31
N GLY A 785 2.91 33.88 31.47
CA GLY A 785 4.08 34.74 31.68
C GLY A 785 3.92 36.17 31.15
N ALA A 786 2.85 36.45 30.40
CA ALA A 786 2.52 37.79 29.92
C ALA A 786 2.11 38.73 31.06
N ASP A 787 2.57 39.98 30.98
CA ASP A 787 2.22 41.10 31.86
C ASP A 787 0.80 41.61 31.53
N LEU A 788 -0.19 41.04 32.23
CA LEU A 788 -1.60 41.29 31.98
C LEU A 788 -2.01 42.75 32.23
N GLU A 789 -1.34 43.46 33.14
CA GLU A 789 -1.64 44.88 33.42
C GLU A 789 -1.29 45.75 32.21
N LYS A 790 -0.08 45.60 31.67
CA LYS A 790 0.35 46.37 30.48
C LYS A 790 -0.42 46.02 29.23
N VAL A 791 -0.68 44.74 28.99
CA VAL A 791 -1.49 44.30 27.84
C VAL A 791 -2.90 44.87 27.96
N SER A 792 -3.51 44.84 29.15
CA SER A 792 -4.83 45.41 29.38
C SER A 792 -4.88 46.92 29.20
N GLU A 793 -3.84 47.67 29.60
CA GLU A 793 -3.76 49.13 29.44
C GLU A 793 -3.74 49.52 27.95
N VAL A 794 -2.86 48.87 27.17
CA VAL A 794 -2.70 49.15 25.73
C VAL A 794 -3.95 48.76 24.95
N THR A 795 -4.47 47.55 25.18
CA THR A 795 -5.69 47.08 24.51
C THR A 795 -6.90 47.94 24.86
N SER A 796 -7.08 48.35 26.13
CA SER A 796 -8.15 49.25 26.53
C SER A 796 -8.05 50.61 25.82
N THR A 797 -6.84 51.17 25.71
CA THR A 797 -6.62 52.44 25.02
C THR A 797 -6.97 52.33 23.53
N MET A 798 -6.51 51.27 22.86
CA MET A 798 -6.82 51.02 21.45
C MET A 798 -8.31 50.76 21.23
N SER A 799 -8.96 49.97 22.08
CA SER A 799 -10.40 49.70 22.04
C SER A 799 -11.21 51.00 22.14
N HIS A 800 -10.87 51.89 23.08
CA HIS A 800 -11.52 53.19 23.19
C HIS A 800 -11.34 54.02 21.92
N ARG A 801 -10.12 54.11 21.38
CA ARG A 801 -9.85 54.86 20.14
C ARG A 801 -10.61 54.32 18.93
N VAL A 802 -10.68 52.99 18.77
CA VAL A 802 -11.44 52.36 17.69
C VAL A 802 -12.95 52.58 17.88
N SER A 803 -13.45 52.48 19.12
CA SER A 803 -14.86 52.68 19.44
C SER A 803 -15.29 54.14 19.30
N ASP A 804 -14.42 55.11 19.60
CA ASP A 804 -14.69 56.54 19.44
C ASP A 804 -14.48 57.02 17.98
N GLY A 805 -13.74 56.26 17.18
CA GLY A 805 -13.47 56.55 15.77
C GLY A 805 -14.64 56.24 14.82
N LYS A 806 -14.37 56.45 13.51
CA LYS A 806 -15.37 56.26 12.43
C LYS A 806 -15.99 54.86 12.41
N LEU A 807 -15.18 53.82 12.61
CA LEU A 807 -15.69 52.44 12.61
C LEU A 807 -16.69 52.22 13.75
N GLY A 808 -16.38 52.67 14.97
CA GLY A 808 -17.29 52.60 16.12
C GLY A 808 -18.62 53.31 15.86
N ALA A 809 -18.59 54.51 15.26
CA ALA A 809 -19.80 55.22 14.86
C ALA A 809 -20.62 54.44 13.81
N MET A 810 -19.95 53.88 12.79
CA MET A 810 -20.58 53.06 11.75
C MET A 810 -21.28 51.82 12.33
N VAL A 811 -20.64 51.08 13.24
CA VAL A 811 -21.20 49.85 13.81
C VAL A 811 -22.31 50.09 14.84
N ARG A 812 -22.40 51.30 15.39
CA ARG A 812 -23.56 51.76 16.18
C ARG A 812 -24.73 52.25 15.32
N GLY A 813 -24.61 52.19 14.00
CA GLY A 813 -25.67 52.53 13.05
C GLY A 813 -25.78 54.03 12.75
N LEU A 814 -24.78 54.83 13.12
CA LEU A 814 -24.68 56.23 12.72
C LEU A 814 -24.26 56.32 11.25
N GLU A 815 -24.75 57.35 10.57
CA GLU A 815 -24.33 57.69 9.21
C GLU A 815 -22.98 58.41 9.26
N VAL A 816 -21.97 57.86 8.59
CA VAL A 816 -20.60 58.38 8.57
C VAL A 816 -20.17 58.55 7.12
N ASP A 817 -19.71 59.75 6.76
CA ASP A 817 -19.29 60.10 5.39
C ASP A 817 -20.37 59.75 4.33
N GLY A 818 -21.65 60.02 4.62
CA GLY A 818 -22.80 59.74 3.73
C GLY A 818 -23.19 58.26 3.64
N ARG A 819 -22.56 57.39 4.44
CA ARG A 819 -22.73 55.94 4.38
C ARG A 819 -23.34 55.39 5.65
N LYS A 820 -24.21 54.39 5.49
CA LYS A 820 -24.83 53.66 6.59
C LYS A 820 -24.57 52.17 6.46
N VAL A 821 -24.01 51.56 7.50
CA VAL A 821 -23.73 50.11 7.53
C VAL A 821 -25.05 49.34 7.67
N GLU A 822 -25.22 48.35 6.80
CA GLU A 822 -26.39 47.47 6.76
C GLU A 822 -26.08 46.05 7.28
N GLY A 823 -24.80 45.70 7.32
CA GLY A 823 -24.32 44.43 7.84
C GLY A 823 -22.80 44.30 7.72
N LEU A 824 -22.23 43.38 8.49
CA LEU A 824 -20.79 43.13 8.50
C LEU A 824 -20.47 41.68 8.80
N ARG A 825 -19.23 41.28 8.50
CA ARG A 825 -18.70 39.98 8.88
C ARG A 825 -17.23 40.10 9.27
N THR A 826 -16.92 39.61 10.46
CA THR A 826 -15.56 39.35 10.91
C THR A 826 -15.07 38.00 10.36
N GLU A 827 -13.77 37.87 10.18
CA GLU A 827 -13.12 36.66 9.66
C GLU A 827 -13.79 36.10 8.40
N MET A 828 -13.96 36.92 7.37
CA MET A 828 -14.57 36.47 6.11
C MET A 828 -13.56 35.60 5.34
N PRO A 829 -13.79 34.27 5.21
CA PRO A 829 -12.91 33.45 4.39
C PRO A 829 -13.09 33.79 2.91
N PHE A 830 -12.01 33.76 2.16
CA PHE A 830 -12.05 33.87 0.71
C PHE A 830 -11.19 32.77 0.07
N HIS A 831 -11.63 32.35 -1.11
CA HIS A 831 -10.87 31.53 -2.03
C HIS A 831 -10.96 32.22 -3.39
N ILE A 832 -9.82 32.54 -3.99
CA ILE A 832 -9.75 33.18 -5.29
C ILE A 832 -8.78 32.42 -6.19
N SER A 833 -9.17 32.28 -7.45
CA SER A 833 -8.37 31.67 -8.50
C SER A 833 -8.12 32.73 -9.56
N ILE A 834 -6.90 33.26 -9.61
CA ILE A 834 -6.53 34.38 -10.48
C ILE A 834 -5.87 33.82 -11.74
N PRO A 835 -6.38 34.07 -12.96
CA PRO A 835 -5.66 33.75 -14.18
C PRO A 835 -4.44 34.68 -14.30
N VAL A 836 -3.28 34.10 -14.57
CA VAL A 836 -2.01 34.82 -14.63
C VAL A 836 -1.30 34.44 -15.92
N GLU A 837 -0.97 35.46 -16.72
CA GLU A 837 -0.14 35.34 -17.91
C GLU A 837 1.32 35.68 -17.56
N PHE A 838 2.26 34.97 -18.18
CA PHE A 838 3.69 35.15 -17.93
C PHE A 838 4.53 34.78 -19.16
N GLU A 839 5.81 35.17 -19.15
CA GLU A 839 6.74 34.78 -20.21
C GLU A 839 6.87 33.25 -20.27
N SER A 840 6.68 32.68 -21.47
CA SER A 840 6.58 31.24 -21.68
C SER A 840 7.72 30.47 -21.03
N VAL A 841 7.37 29.53 -20.14
CA VAL A 841 8.31 28.59 -19.53
C VAL A 841 8.14 27.22 -20.15
N THR A 842 9.25 26.55 -20.40
CA THR A 842 9.25 25.17 -20.86
C THR A 842 9.40 24.24 -19.67
N ARG A 843 8.65 23.14 -19.73
CA ARG A 843 8.89 21.98 -18.88
C ARG A 843 9.46 20.88 -19.77
N GLY A 844 10.74 20.60 -19.58
CA GLY A 844 11.46 19.55 -20.29
C GLY A 844 11.92 18.43 -19.37
N LYS A 845 12.28 17.32 -19.98
CA LYS A 845 12.97 16.20 -19.34
C LYS A 845 14.35 16.04 -19.97
N TRP A 846 15.33 15.69 -19.14
CA TRP A 846 16.66 15.37 -19.64
C TRP A 846 16.62 14.09 -20.50
N THR A 847 17.37 14.11 -21.61
CA THR A 847 17.59 12.93 -22.45
C THR A 847 19.06 12.87 -22.86
N PRO A 848 19.60 11.68 -23.19
CA PRO A 848 20.93 11.56 -23.76
C PRO A 848 21.12 12.34 -25.07
N ASP A 849 20.04 12.67 -25.76
CA ASP A 849 20.04 13.35 -27.06
C ASP A 849 19.81 14.88 -26.94
N GLY A 850 19.69 15.40 -25.71
CA GLY A 850 19.41 16.80 -25.39
C GLY A 850 18.15 16.98 -24.53
N GLU A 851 17.82 18.21 -24.16
CA GLU A 851 16.57 18.49 -23.45
C GLU A 851 15.36 18.28 -24.36
N GLU A 852 14.43 17.44 -23.91
CA GLU A 852 13.15 17.20 -24.56
C GLU A 852 12.09 18.09 -23.92
N VAL A 853 11.59 19.08 -24.67
CA VAL A 853 10.50 19.94 -24.20
C VAL A 853 9.19 19.16 -24.27
N LEU A 854 8.60 18.88 -23.11
CA LEU A 854 7.33 18.16 -22.99
C LEU A 854 6.14 19.12 -23.12
N ILE A 855 6.25 20.31 -22.54
CA ILE A 855 5.19 21.33 -22.56
C ILE A 855 5.77 22.74 -22.48
N SER A 856 5.07 23.69 -23.10
CA SER A 856 5.32 25.13 -22.99
C SER A 856 4.11 25.78 -22.35
N LEU A 857 4.32 26.56 -21.30
CA LEU A 857 3.27 27.21 -20.52
C LEU A 857 3.49 28.72 -20.55
N ASP A 858 2.49 29.48 -20.97
CA ASP A 858 2.48 30.95 -20.98
C ASP A 858 1.42 31.55 -20.03
N SER A 859 0.59 30.69 -19.43
CA SER A 859 -0.46 31.08 -18.50
C SER A 859 -0.79 29.96 -17.51
N THR A 860 -1.29 30.34 -16.34
CA THR A 860 -1.72 29.42 -15.29
C THR A 860 -2.80 30.06 -14.43
N ARG A 861 -3.39 29.29 -13.51
CA ARG A 861 -4.24 29.84 -12.45
C ARG A 861 -3.51 29.79 -11.12
N VAL A 862 -3.43 30.92 -10.44
CA VAL A 862 -2.88 31.00 -9.08
C VAL A 862 -4.03 31.00 -8.07
N GLU A 863 -4.09 29.97 -7.24
CA GLU A 863 -5.06 29.83 -6.17
C GLU A 863 -4.51 30.37 -4.86
N LEU A 864 -5.29 31.24 -4.22
CA LEU A 864 -5.01 31.80 -2.91
C LEU A 864 -6.24 31.64 -2.02
N SER A 865 -6.00 31.25 -0.77
CA SER A 865 -7.04 31.16 0.26
C SER A 865 -6.59 31.88 1.51
N GLY A 866 -7.49 32.62 2.15
CA GLY A 866 -7.19 33.39 3.34
C GLY A 866 -8.44 33.89 4.05
N ILE A 867 -8.24 34.76 5.02
CA ILE A 867 -9.30 35.35 5.86
C ILE A 867 -9.14 36.86 5.83
N ILE A 868 -10.23 37.59 5.57
CA ILE A 868 -10.30 39.05 5.68
C ILE A 868 -10.83 39.39 7.08
N ASP A 869 -10.10 40.21 7.84
CA ASP A 869 -10.41 40.53 9.24
C ASP A 869 -11.85 41.06 9.42
N LEU A 870 -12.25 42.03 8.60
CA LEU A 870 -13.59 42.62 8.63
C LEU A 870 -14.06 43.00 7.22
N VAL A 871 -15.31 42.67 6.90
CA VAL A 871 -15.97 43.15 5.68
C VAL A 871 -17.25 43.89 6.06
N LEU A 872 -17.40 45.12 5.56
CA LEU A 872 -18.59 45.95 5.77
C LEU A 872 -19.44 46.03 4.51
N CYS A 873 -20.75 45.92 4.65
CA CYS A 873 -21.73 46.27 3.64
C CYS A 873 -22.48 47.55 4.07
N ALA A 874 -22.54 48.55 3.19
CA ALA A 874 -23.13 49.84 3.48
C ALA A 874 -23.89 50.40 2.27
N THR A 875 -24.82 51.32 2.49
CA THR A 875 -25.38 52.18 1.43
C THR A 875 -24.45 53.36 1.17
N SER A 876 -24.19 53.67 -0.09
CA SER A 876 -23.46 54.84 -0.58
C SER A 876 -24.34 56.11 -0.54
N ASP A 877 -23.73 57.28 -0.76
CA ASP A 877 -24.36 58.61 -0.72
C ASP A 877 -25.56 58.76 -1.68
N ASP A 878 -25.61 57.93 -2.72
CA ASP A 878 -26.65 57.81 -3.75
C ASP A 878 -27.66 56.68 -3.47
N GLY A 879 -27.55 56.00 -2.33
CA GLY A 879 -28.35 54.84 -1.96
C GLY A 879 -27.90 53.53 -2.62
N ALA A 880 -26.78 53.52 -3.36
CA ALA A 880 -26.28 52.31 -4.01
C ALA A 880 -25.65 51.34 -2.99
N PRO A 881 -25.82 50.02 -3.15
CA PRO A 881 -25.24 49.03 -2.24
C PRO A 881 -23.72 48.93 -2.44
N ALA A 882 -22.95 48.95 -1.36
CA ALA A 882 -21.49 48.93 -1.36
C ALA A 882 -20.91 47.89 -0.40
N ILE A 883 -19.69 47.42 -0.69
CA ILE A 883 -18.95 46.45 0.13
C ILE A 883 -17.47 46.85 0.25
N ARG A 884 -16.85 46.65 1.41
CA ARG A 884 -15.45 47.00 1.67
C ARG A 884 -14.75 45.97 2.56
N ALA A 885 -13.52 45.62 2.20
CA ALA A 885 -12.59 44.93 3.08
C ALA A 885 -11.86 45.92 4.01
N ILE A 886 -11.76 45.56 5.29
CA ILE A 886 -11.03 46.29 6.32
C ILE A 886 -10.08 45.31 6.99
N ASP A 887 -8.81 45.71 7.10
CA ASP A 887 -7.76 44.93 7.73
C ASP A 887 -7.23 45.68 8.96
N LEU A 888 -7.07 44.98 10.07
CA LEU A 888 -6.75 45.57 11.36
C LEU A 888 -5.24 45.45 11.61
N LYS A 889 -4.58 46.60 11.83
CA LYS A 889 -3.16 46.63 12.15
C LYS A 889 -2.90 47.26 13.51
N THR A 890 -2.14 46.52 14.31
CA THR A 890 -1.71 46.89 15.67
C THR A 890 -0.26 47.38 15.72
N THR A 891 0.29 47.78 14.56
CA THR A 891 1.63 48.35 14.44
C THR A 891 1.79 49.52 15.42
N ASP A 892 2.97 49.64 16.03
CA ASP A 892 3.31 50.63 17.05
C ASP A 892 2.52 50.54 18.37
N ALA A 893 1.79 49.45 18.67
CA ALA A 893 1.05 49.32 19.93
C ALA A 893 1.93 49.51 21.19
N SER A 894 3.19 49.12 21.14
CA SER A 894 4.16 49.33 22.23
C SER A 894 4.46 50.80 22.53
N SER A 895 4.25 51.71 21.57
CA SER A 895 4.45 53.15 21.76
C SER A 895 3.47 53.76 22.76
N LEU A 896 2.34 53.09 23.04
CA LEU A 896 1.33 53.54 24.00
C LEU A 896 1.78 53.46 25.47
N LEU A 897 2.90 52.79 25.76
CA LEU A 897 3.45 52.61 27.12
C LEU A 897 4.64 53.54 27.44
N GLY A 898 5.04 54.46 26.54
CA GLY A 898 6.20 55.34 26.74
C GLY A 898 6.05 56.75 26.17
N ASP A 899 7.01 57.64 26.46
CA ASP A 899 7.01 59.08 26.11
C ASP A 899 7.40 59.39 24.64
N TRP A 900 7.10 58.50 23.69
CA TRP A 900 7.54 58.67 22.29
C TRP A 900 6.41 59.27 21.42
N GLU A 901 6.44 60.59 21.21
CA GLU A 901 5.49 61.34 20.36
C GLU A 901 5.88 61.33 18.87
N SER A 902 6.08 60.17 18.23
CA SER A 902 6.19 60.13 16.75
C SER A 902 5.82 58.78 16.13
N GLY A 903 5.24 58.81 14.91
CA GLY A 903 4.86 57.62 14.14
C GLY A 903 3.37 57.58 13.78
N LEU A 904 2.71 56.43 13.96
CA LEU A 904 1.26 56.28 13.70
C LEU A 904 0.38 57.13 14.65
N LEU A 905 0.94 57.65 15.75
CA LEU A 905 0.24 58.56 16.66
C LEU A 905 0.16 60.01 16.15
N ASP A 906 0.97 60.38 15.13
CA ASP A 906 0.95 61.73 14.55
C ASP A 906 -0.39 62.05 13.86
N SER A 907 -1.16 61.02 13.51
CA SER A 907 -2.49 61.15 12.92
C SER A 907 -3.63 61.19 13.95
N LEU A 908 -3.33 61.15 15.25
CA LEU A 908 -4.35 61.13 16.30
C LEU A 908 -5.22 62.40 16.26
N GLY A 909 -6.53 62.23 16.11
CA GLY A 909 -7.50 63.33 16.03
C GLY A 909 -7.69 63.94 14.63
N ASP A 910 -7.00 63.42 13.61
CA ASP A 910 -7.32 63.70 12.22
C ASP A 910 -8.56 62.85 11.80
N ASP A 911 -9.45 63.41 10.96
CA ASP A 911 -10.66 62.75 10.45
C ASP A 911 -10.69 62.57 8.91
N SER A 912 -9.58 62.85 8.23
CA SER A 912 -9.42 62.63 6.79
C SER A 912 -9.57 61.15 6.40
N ILE A 913 -10.00 60.92 5.15
CA ILE A 913 -10.31 59.58 4.62
C ILE A 913 -9.03 58.82 4.21
N GLY A 914 -8.01 59.53 3.73
CA GLY A 914 -6.73 58.96 3.30
C GLY A 914 -5.64 59.05 4.37
N PRO A 915 -4.40 58.66 4.06
CA PRO A 915 -3.28 58.77 4.99
C PRO A 915 -3.01 60.24 5.34
N SER A 916 -2.84 60.57 6.63
CA SER A 916 -2.54 61.93 7.09
C SER A 916 -1.10 62.14 7.55
N CYS A 917 -0.33 61.05 7.72
CA CYS A 917 1.09 61.11 8.06
C CYS A 917 1.92 60.08 7.26
N GLN A 918 3.24 60.29 7.23
CA GLN A 918 4.18 59.42 6.51
C GLN A 918 4.18 57.96 7.05
N ALA A 919 3.84 57.77 8.33
CA ALA A 919 3.71 56.44 8.93
C ALA A 919 2.50 55.67 8.36
N GLU A 920 1.36 56.34 8.16
CA GLU A 920 0.18 55.74 7.51
C GLU A 920 0.48 55.40 6.03
N GLU A 921 1.17 56.28 5.30
CA GLU A 921 1.61 55.98 3.92
C GLU A 921 2.52 54.74 3.87
N SER A 922 3.46 54.64 4.81
CA SER A 922 4.38 53.50 4.92
C SER A 922 3.64 52.20 5.27
N LEU A 923 2.60 52.28 6.12
CA LEU A 923 1.75 51.16 6.49
C LEU A 923 0.94 50.65 5.28
N LEU A 924 0.32 51.56 4.53
CA LEU A 924 -0.38 51.24 3.28
C LEU A 924 0.57 50.65 2.24
N HIS A 925 1.79 51.17 2.13
CA HIS A 925 2.78 50.58 1.23
C HIS A 925 3.13 49.15 1.66
N LYS A 926 3.42 48.91 2.95
CA LYS A 926 3.79 47.58 3.49
C LYS A 926 2.75 46.49 3.20
N HIS A 927 1.45 46.81 3.32
CA HIS A 927 0.35 45.84 3.16
C HIS A 927 -0.33 45.88 1.78
N ARG A 928 0.23 46.61 0.81
CA ARG A 928 -0.38 46.87 -0.51
C ARG A 928 -0.86 45.62 -1.25
N LEU A 929 -0.07 44.53 -1.26
CA LEU A 929 -0.40 43.30 -2.01
C LEU A 929 -1.56 42.54 -1.38
N GLN A 930 -1.57 42.45 -0.05
CA GLN A 930 -2.64 41.83 0.71
C GLN A 930 -3.96 42.60 0.50
N MET A 931 -3.91 43.93 0.52
CA MET A 931 -5.09 44.77 0.32
C MET A 931 -5.63 44.73 -1.11
N ALA A 932 -4.73 44.71 -2.10
CA ALA A 932 -5.11 44.48 -3.50
C ALA A 932 -5.80 43.12 -3.68
N LEU A 933 -5.28 42.07 -3.03
CA LEU A 933 -5.87 40.73 -3.06
C LEU A 933 -7.27 40.68 -2.44
N TYR A 934 -7.46 41.31 -1.28
CA TYR A 934 -8.77 41.36 -0.60
C TYR A 934 -9.81 42.10 -1.44
N HIS A 935 -9.41 43.23 -2.04
CA HIS A 935 -10.28 43.97 -2.94
C HIS A 935 -10.64 43.15 -4.18
N LEU A 936 -9.67 42.47 -4.80
CA LEU A 936 -9.90 41.58 -5.95
C LEU A 936 -10.82 40.40 -5.59
N ALA A 937 -10.68 39.81 -4.40
CA ALA A 937 -11.54 38.73 -3.92
C ALA A 937 -13.00 39.18 -3.74
N LEU A 938 -13.23 40.42 -3.27
CA LEU A 938 -14.56 41.00 -3.21
C LEU A 938 -15.10 41.35 -4.60
N GLU A 939 -14.27 41.88 -5.50
CA GLU A 939 -14.65 42.14 -6.90
C GLU A 939 -15.09 40.87 -7.62
N GLU A 940 -14.35 39.77 -7.46
CA GLU A 940 -14.69 38.48 -8.05
C GLU A 940 -15.98 37.92 -7.44
N SER A 941 -16.14 37.99 -6.10
CA SER A 941 -17.35 37.53 -5.42
C SER A 941 -18.61 38.31 -5.82
N GLU A 942 -18.50 39.63 -6.04
CA GLU A 942 -19.63 40.43 -6.54
C GLU A 942 -19.87 40.23 -8.04
N SER A 943 -18.83 39.92 -8.82
CA SER A 943 -18.95 39.56 -10.23
C SER A 943 -19.63 38.18 -10.41
N ASP A 944 -19.34 37.21 -9.54
CA ASP A 944 -20.04 35.92 -9.48
C ASP A 944 -21.55 36.12 -9.27
N LYS A 945 -21.93 36.98 -8.33
CA LYS A 945 -23.34 37.33 -8.09
C LYS A 945 -23.98 37.95 -9.33
N GLU A 946 -23.30 38.84 -10.04
CA GLU A 946 -23.78 39.42 -11.30
C GLU A 946 -23.98 38.35 -12.38
N ARG A 947 -23.07 37.38 -12.50
CA ARG A 947 -23.20 36.22 -13.41
C ARG A 947 -24.40 35.34 -13.07
N GLU A 948 -24.77 35.26 -11.80
CA GLU A 948 -25.96 34.55 -11.30
C GLU A 948 -27.26 35.39 -11.36
N GLY A 949 -27.20 36.61 -11.90
CA GLY A 949 -28.36 37.50 -12.03
C GLY A 949 -28.78 38.19 -10.72
N LEU A 950 -27.92 38.21 -9.71
CA LEU A 950 -28.11 38.93 -8.46
C LEU A 950 -27.58 40.37 -8.56
N ILE A 951 -28.12 41.27 -7.72
CA ILE A 951 -27.67 42.67 -7.67
C ILE A 951 -26.26 42.72 -7.06
N ARG A 952 -25.29 43.22 -7.83
CA ARG A 952 -23.91 43.41 -7.38
C ARG A 952 -23.77 44.65 -6.49
N ARG A 953 -22.91 44.58 -5.49
CA ARG A 953 -22.47 45.74 -4.69
C ARG A 953 -21.28 46.41 -5.34
N LYS A 954 -21.16 47.73 -5.17
CA LYS A 954 -19.95 48.46 -5.52
C LYS A 954 -18.85 48.12 -4.52
N VAL A 955 -17.77 47.48 -4.98
CA VAL A 955 -16.59 47.22 -4.15
C VAL A 955 -15.82 48.53 -3.96
N LEU A 956 -15.75 48.99 -2.72
CA LEU A 956 -15.00 50.20 -2.36
C LEU A 956 -13.51 49.87 -2.19
N PRO A 957 -12.63 50.89 -2.27
CA PRO A 957 -11.24 50.73 -1.88
C PRO A 957 -11.13 50.10 -0.48
N PRO A 958 -10.19 49.15 -0.29
CA PRO A 958 -9.96 48.56 1.02
C PRO A 958 -9.44 49.63 1.98
N ALA A 959 -9.58 49.37 3.28
CA ALA A 959 -9.08 50.28 4.32
C ALA A 959 -8.29 49.53 5.39
N ILE A 960 -7.33 50.22 6.01
CA ILE A 960 -6.64 49.71 7.20
C ILE A 960 -7.22 50.40 8.43
N LEU A 961 -7.67 49.60 9.40
CA LEU A 961 -7.99 50.08 10.74
C LEU A 961 -6.71 50.14 11.55
N VAL A 962 -6.24 51.35 11.84
CA VAL A 962 -5.03 51.57 12.63
C VAL A 962 -5.41 51.53 14.11
N GLY A 963 -5.10 50.42 14.79
CA GLY A 963 -5.55 50.20 16.16
C GLY A 963 -5.04 51.24 17.15
N VAL A 964 -3.83 51.78 16.95
CA VAL A 964 -3.24 52.79 17.83
C VAL A 964 -3.89 54.16 17.72
N SER A 965 -4.28 54.62 16.53
CA SER A 965 -4.94 55.93 16.37
C SER A 965 -6.47 55.85 16.35
N GLY A 966 -7.03 54.66 16.09
CA GLY A 966 -8.46 54.44 15.88
C GLY A 966 -8.95 54.86 14.49
N ARG A 967 -8.06 55.36 13.63
CA ARG A 967 -8.40 55.83 12.27
C ARG A 967 -8.66 54.67 11.32
N LEU A 968 -9.66 54.86 10.46
CA LEU A 968 -9.95 53.99 9.33
C LEU A 968 -9.39 54.65 8.06
N VAL A 969 -8.22 54.19 7.61
CA VAL A 969 -7.47 54.80 6.51
C VAL A 969 -7.80 54.08 5.20
N GLU A 970 -8.50 54.76 4.29
CA GLU A 970 -8.86 54.19 2.98
C GLU A 970 -7.68 54.25 2.00
N TYR A 971 -7.53 53.22 1.17
CA TYR A 971 -6.54 53.25 0.08
C TYR A 971 -6.91 54.30 -0.97
N PRO A 972 -5.99 55.25 -1.29
CA PRO A 972 -6.17 56.13 -2.42
C PRO A 972 -6.28 55.31 -3.74
N PRO A 973 -7.18 55.67 -4.68
CA PRO A 973 -7.38 54.91 -5.92
C PRO A 973 -6.11 54.67 -6.73
N GLU A 974 -5.26 55.70 -6.88
CA GLU A 974 -4.00 55.60 -7.62
C GLU A 974 -3.02 54.60 -6.97
N THR A 975 -2.99 54.56 -5.64
CA THR A 975 -2.16 53.64 -4.87
C THR A 975 -2.67 52.21 -4.97
N LEU A 976 -4.00 52.02 -4.96
CA LEU A 976 -4.63 50.72 -5.14
C LEU A 976 -4.35 50.14 -6.53
N ASP A 977 -4.47 50.93 -7.58
CA ASP A 977 -4.18 50.48 -8.95
C ASP A 977 -2.71 50.07 -9.12
N LYS A 978 -1.79 50.81 -8.49
CA LYS A 978 -0.37 50.43 -8.45
C LYS A 978 -0.19 49.10 -7.69
N ALA A 979 -0.89 48.92 -6.57
CA ALA A 979 -0.84 47.70 -5.78
C ALA A 979 -1.39 46.47 -6.53
N LYS A 980 -2.48 46.62 -7.31
CA LYS A 980 -3.02 45.56 -8.18
C LYS A 980 -1.98 45.12 -9.23
N LYS A 981 -1.32 46.08 -9.90
CA LYS A 981 -0.24 45.78 -10.87
C LYS A 981 0.97 45.09 -10.22
N ASP A 982 1.34 45.52 -9.02
CA ASP A 982 2.42 44.90 -8.25
C ASP A 982 2.05 43.46 -7.82
N LEU A 983 0.78 43.21 -7.48
CA LEU A 983 0.26 41.87 -7.20
C LEU A 983 0.32 40.97 -8.44
N GLU A 984 -0.18 41.42 -9.58
CA GLU A 984 -0.12 40.67 -10.85
C GLU A 984 1.31 40.25 -11.20
N LYS A 985 2.28 41.18 -11.11
CA LYS A 985 3.70 40.87 -11.35
C LYS A 985 4.26 39.84 -10.38
N THR A 986 3.88 39.91 -9.10
CA THR A 986 4.31 38.94 -8.08
C THR A 986 3.76 37.56 -8.37
N LEU A 987 2.48 37.47 -8.74
CA LEU A 987 1.83 36.19 -9.06
C LEU A 987 2.40 35.59 -10.36
N ALA A 988 2.69 36.41 -11.37
CA ALA A 988 3.34 35.97 -12.61
C ALA A 988 4.73 35.40 -12.35
N LEU A 989 5.51 36.06 -11.50
CA LEU A 989 6.82 35.57 -11.09
C LEU A 989 6.71 34.26 -10.28
N THR A 990 5.75 34.17 -9.36
CA THR A 990 5.45 32.95 -8.59
C THR A 990 5.13 31.79 -9.52
N ALA A 991 4.24 32.02 -10.49
CA ALA A 991 3.85 31.03 -11.49
C ALA A 991 5.04 30.55 -12.32
N ARG A 992 5.87 31.46 -12.85
CA ARG A 992 7.08 31.10 -13.62
C ARG A 992 8.03 30.25 -12.78
N MET A 993 8.32 30.68 -11.56
CA MET A 993 9.23 29.97 -10.66
C MET A 993 8.74 28.56 -10.30
N SER A 994 7.43 28.39 -10.07
CA SER A 994 6.86 27.09 -9.72
C SER A 994 6.74 26.13 -10.91
N LEU A 995 6.54 26.65 -12.13
CA LEU A 995 6.22 25.84 -13.31
C LEU A 995 7.42 25.49 -14.19
N ALA A 996 8.49 26.28 -14.15
CA ALA A 996 9.68 26.04 -14.97
C ALA A 996 10.45 24.78 -14.52
N SER A 997 10.96 24.00 -15.48
CA SER A 997 11.88 22.87 -15.18
C SER A 997 13.13 23.38 -14.47
N GLU A 998 13.79 24.39 -15.04
CA GLU A 998 14.91 25.10 -14.42
C GLU A 998 14.60 26.58 -14.31
N PHE A 999 15.05 27.21 -13.21
CA PHE A 999 14.86 28.64 -12.97
C PHE A 999 16.03 29.09 -12.09
N PRO A 1000 17.21 29.37 -12.67
CA PRO A 1000 18.39 29.65 -11.88
C PRO A 1000 18.24 30.98 -11.13
N LEU A 1001 18.88 31.09 -9.97
CA LEU A 1001 18.79 32.30 -9.15
C LEU A 1001 19.27 33.56 -9.89
N SER A 1002 20.20 33.39 -10.84
CA SER A 1002 20.66 34.48 -11.72
C SER A 1002 19.52 35.13 -12.52
N ASP A 1003 18.48 34.38 -12.86
CA ASP A 1003 17.36 34.92 -13.63
C ASP A 1003 16.38 35.69 -12.73
N VAL A 1004 16.27 35.31 -11.45
CA VAL A 1004 15.60 36.13 -10.42
C VAL A 1004 16.35 37.46 -10.21
N GLU A 1005 17.68 37.43 -10.26
CA GLU A 1005 18.54 38.60 -10.02
C GLU A 1005 18.55 39.59 -11.21
N LYS A 1006 18.47 39.09 -12.46
CA LYS A 1006 18.40 39.93 -13.67
C LYS A 1006 17.12 40.75 -13.77
N ASP A 1007 15.98 40.19 -13.39
CA ASP A 1007 14.67 40.85 -13.55
C ASP A 1007 14.43 42.00 -12.55
N TYR A 1008 15.29 42.17 -11.53
CA TYR A 1008 14.99 43.03 -10.36
C TYR A 1008 16.16 43.89 -9.83
N GLU A 1009 17.11 44.30 -10.69
CA GLU A 1009 18.28 45.13 -10.31
C GLU A 1009 17.95 46.37 -9.43
N ASP A 1010 16.79 47.00 -9.62
CA ASP A 1010 16.36 48.19 -8.87
C ASP A 1010 15.83 47.92 -7.45
N ARG A 1011 15.47 46.67 -7.11
CA ARG A 1011 14.81 46.31 -5.82
C ARG A 1011 15.70 45.52 -4.86
N ILE A 1012 16.96 45.28 -5.24
CA ILE A 1012 17.91 44.37 -4.59
C ILE A 1012 18.63 44.97 -3.35
N SER A 1013 18.30 46.18 -2.90
CA SER A 1013 19.03 46.82 -1.78
C SER A 1013 19.00 46.00 -0.47
N LYS A 1014 17.87 45.36 -0.13
CA LYS A 1014 17.75 44.41 0.99
C LYS A 1014 18.35 43.03 0.70
N CYS A 1015 18.39 42.59 -0.56
CA CYS A 1015 19.00 41.31 -0.95
C CYS A 1015 20.53 41.33 -0.89
N ARG A 1016 21.17 42.49 -1.13
CA ARG A 1016 22.65 42.62 -1.07
C ARG A 1016 23.25 42.43 0.33
N THR A 1017 22.45 42.57 1.38
CA THR A 1017 22.86 42.43 2.79
C THR A 1017 22.36 41.14 3.45
N CYS A 1018 21.69 40.27 2.68
CA CYS A 1018 21.17 39.00 3.16
C CYS A 1018 22.33 37.97 3.19
N SER A 1019 22.92 37.78 4.37
CA SER A 1019 23.90 36.72 4.61
C SER A 1019 23.17 35.44 5.00
N ILE A 1020 23.37 34.37 4.23
CA ILE A 1020 23.04 33.01 4.67
C ILE A 1020 23.98 32.74 5.85
N SER A 1021 23.46 32.35 7.02
CA SER A 1021 24.31 32.01 8.17
C SER A 1021 25.27 30.89 7.79
N GLU A 1022 26.56 31.01 8.17
CA GLU A 1022 27.61 30.01 7.89
C GLU A 1022 27.23 28.57 8.35
N GLU A 1023 26.31 28.43 9.31
CA GLU A 1023 25.77 27.12 9.73
C GLU A 1023 24.95 26.39 8.64
N ILE A 1024 24.42 27.11 7.63
CA ILE A 1024 23.58 26.57 6.55
C ILE A 1024 24.39 26.31 5.27
N GLU A 1025 25.55 26.95 5.07
CA GLU A 1025 26.48 26.56 3.98
C GLU A 1025 26.93 25.09 4.10
N SER A 1026 26.85 24.51 5.30
CA SER A 1026 27.14 23.08 5.55
C SER A 1026 25.95 22.13 5.34
N LYS A 1027 24.73 22.66 5.11
CA LYS A 1027 23.48 21.88 5.01
C LYS A 1027 22.62 22.20 3.78
N SER A 1028 23.06 23.12 2.92
CA SER A 1028 22.56 23.21 1.55
C SER A 1028 23.02 21.97 0.78
N PRO A 1029 22.15 21.34 -0.04
CA PRO A 1029 22.61 20.36 -1.03
C PRO A 1029 23.64 20.97 -1.99
#